data_AF-A0A429HSX5-F1
#
_entry.id   AF-A0A429HSX5-F1
#
_cell.length_a   1.000
_cell.length_b   1.000
_cell.length_c   1.000
_cell.angle_alpha   90.00
_cell.angle_beta   90.00
_cell.angle_gamma   90.00
#
_symmetry.space_group_name_H-M   'P 1'
#
loop_
_entity.id
_entity.type
_entity.pdbx_description
1 polymer ?
#
loop_
_entity_poly.entity_id
_entity_poly.type
_entity_poly.pdbx_seq_one_letter_code
_entity_poly.pdbx_strand_id
1 'polypeptide(L)'
;MTGVSAREPAAGRTDASRWLLRRRVLPDPELRLICFPHAGGAATFFHGWQDRVPAGTEVGAVCYPGRQNRIAEPPLTSMDDLADQAHAALRGLLDRPLALFGHSMGAVVAYEVAVRLAERDGAAPVALLVSGHGAPYLCAAGPPPDTAADDREIAEPAMAADPALRGSPQLLDLVMPVLRADHALLRAYRPVRTPRITAPIVAYRGADDPRASEDDMWSWRAMTGAAFRLRTLPGNHFYLATEEAGLVADVMDACRGGANGAAGSTATGPATASAVPLFVRRSGACPFDPAEDFARLRAERPVVRTTLPTGARAWMVTRYADARRVIADQRRFSSRAAVNGPVPPPEPPEGFPPPRPGVFYTYEPEEHGRIRRMLTPEFSAQRARVLEPRAETLADRHLDAIERAGPPADLIADFVLPVPRLLFLELLGVPLQDAGRLHHDLALLHDFHPIHEAQAGAFRRLDAYLRELVETARATPGDNVLGHLVAAHGAELSDDELAGIACQLLLAGYATIAGTLGLSLLALILDPVQAELVRDGRARPDRMAEELIRHLSVVTFGKVFQAKEDVTIADQDIAAGEYVLCHLPSANRDPALADGLDRLDVTREPTPHLALGHGAHHCLGAELARMELRVCVPRVLRRLPGLRLRVPVEELRFIPLNAAYGVESLPVAW
;
A
#
# COMPACT_ATOMS: atom_id res chain seq x y z
N MET A 1 45.66 48.64 -38.47
CA MET A 1 44.86 49.04 -37.30
C MET A 1 43.46 48.48 -37.50
N THR A 2 43.30 47.20 -37.16
CA THR A 2 42.56 46.69 -35.97
C THR A 2 41.08 46.48 -36.27
N GLY A 3 40.80 45.38 -36.96
CA GLY A 3 39.48 44.75 -36.95
C GLY A 3 39.28 44.05 -35.62
N VAL A 4 38.18 44.39 -34.94
CA VAL A 4 37.76 43.75 -33.70
C VAL A 4 37.12 42.41 -34.06
N SER A 5 37.81 41.33 -33.71
CA SER A 5 37.30 39.96 -33.78
C SER A 5 36.10 39.82 -32.85
N ALA A 6 34.92 39.59 -33.42
CA ALA A 6 33.78 39.07 -32.68
C ALA A 6 34.18 37.69 -32.11
N ARG A 7 34.12 37.53 -30.79
CA ARG A 7 34.23 36.22 -30.14
C ARG A 7 32.97 35.43 -30.47
N GLU A 8 33.14 34.28 -31.12
CA GLU A 8 32.09 33.27 -31.22
C GLU A 8 31.59 32.86 -29.82
N PRO A 9 30.28 32.66 -29.64
CA PRO A 9 29.74 32.13 -28.39
C PRO A 9 30.22 30.68 -28.24
N ALA A 10 30.87 30.38 -27.12
CA ALA A 10 31.30 29.03 -26.78
C ALA A 10 30.12 28.05 -26.82
N ALA A 11 30.08 27.25 -27.88
CA ALA A 11 29.26 26.05 -27.98
C ALA A 11 29.73 25.04 -26.92
N GLY A 12 28.81 24.52 -26.10
CA GLY A 12 29.08 23.37 -25.22
C GLY A 12 28.79 23.52 -23.72
N ARG A 13 27.98 24.47 -23.26
CA ARG A 13 27.31 24.30 -21.95
C ARG A 13 26.16 23.32 -22.15
N THR A 14 26.34 22.07 -21.73
CA THR A 14 25.31 21.05 -21.73
C THR A 14 24.05 21.56 -21.03
N ASP A 15 22.88 21.13 -21.49
CA ASP A 15 21.56 21.43 -20.90
C ASP A 15 21.53 21.19 -19.37
N ALA A 16 22.26 20.17 -18.90
CA ALA A 16 22.48 19.85 -17.49
C ALA A 16 23.08 20.99 -16.64
N SER A 17 23.90 21.89 -17.22
CA SER A 17 24.52 23.00 -16.47
C SER A 17 23.54 24.09 -16.03
N ARG A 18 22.38 24.18 -16.66
CA ARG A 18 21.31 25.15 -16.32
C ARG A 18 20.40 24.63 -15.21
N TRP A 19 20.25 23.30 -15.12
CA TRP A 19 19.39 22.61 -14.17
C TRP A 19 19.97 22.48 -12.76
N LEU A 20 21.27 22.68 -12.59
CA LEU A 20 21.94 22.48 -11.30
C LEU A 20 22.79 23.68 -10.90
N LEU A 21 22.43 24.30 -9.78
CA LEU A 21 23.27 25.26 -9.09
C LEU A 21 24.22 24.52 -8.15
N ARG A 22 25.52 24.56 -8.45
CA ARG A 22 26.59 24.05 -7.57
C ARG A 22 27.49 25.19 -7.15
N ARG A 23 27.54 25.48 -5.85
CA ARG A 23 28.40 26.55 -5.32
C ARG A 23 29.89 26.19 -5.44
N ARG A 24 30.21 24.93 -5.20
CA ARG A 24 31.56 24.36 -5.35
C ARG A 24 31.45 23.13 -6.22
N VAL A 25 32.25 23.06 -7.28
CA VAL A 25 32.39 21.85 -8.09
C VAL A 25 33.64 21.13 -7.60
N LEU A 26 33.47 19.94 -7.06
CA LEU A 26 34.58 19.11 -6.60
C LEU A 26 35.08 18.25 -7.76
N PRO A 27 36.41 18.14 -7.97
CA PRO A 27 36.93 17.30 -9.05
C PRO A 27 36.68 15.81 -8.79
N ASP A 28 36.63 15.40 -7.52
CA ASP A 28 36.36 14.02 -7.12
C ASP A 28 35.52 13.95 -5.82
N PRO A 29 34.19 14.13 -5.89
CA PRO A 29 33.34 14.05 -4.72
C PRO A 29 33.12 12.60 -4.27
N GLU A 30 33.20 12.36 -2.96
CA GLU A 30 32.83 11.07 -2.33
C GLU A 30 31.31 10.86 -2.35
N LEU A 31 30.55 11.94 -2.28
CA LEU A 31 29.09 11.97 -2.31
C LEU A 31 28.60 13.24 -3.00
N ARG A 32 27.53 13.12 -3.79
CA ARG A 32 26.77 14.27 -4.29
C ARG A 32 25.41 14.33 -3.60
N LEU A 33 25.13 15.44 -2.92
CA LEU A 33 23.82 15.73 -2.33
C LEU A 33 23.06 16.70 -3.25
N ILE A 34 21.95 16.24 -3.82
CA ILE A 34 21.10 17.04 -4.71
C ILE A 34 19.85 17.48 -3.98
N CYS A 35 19.68 18.80 -3.83
CA CYS A 35 18.56 19.42 -3.14
C CYS A 35 17.47 19.90 -4.11
N PHE A 36 16.22 19.59 -3.79
CA PHE A 36 15.03 19.93 -4.56
C PHE A 36 14.22 21.00 -3.82
N PRO A 37 14.10 22.22 -4.37
CA PRO A 37 13.36 23.31 -3.73
C PRO A 37 11.85 23.05 -3.56
N HIS A 38 11.27 23.74 -2.58
CA HIS A 38 9.83 23.81 -2.32
C HIS A 38 9.08 24.61 -3.40
N ALA A 39 7.75 24.60 -3.36
CA ALA A 39 6.91 25.41 -4.25
C ALA A 39 7.21 26.92 -4.08
N GLY A 40 7.46 27.63 -5.18
CA GLY A 40 7.95 29.00 -5.18
C GLY A 40 9.43 29.16 -4.82
N GLY A 41 10.07 28.11 -4.32
CA GLY A 41 11.45 28.13 -3.86
C GLY A 41 12.47 28.22 -5.00
N ALA A 42 13.67 28.65 -4.64
CA ALA A 42 14.82 28.78 -5.52
C ALA A 42 15.98 27.87 -5.06
N ALA A 43 16.84 27.45 -5.99
CA ALA A 43 18.03 26.64 -5.69
C ALA A 43 18.98 27.32 -4.69
N THR A 44 18.99 28.66 -4.64
CA THR A 44 19.77 29.45 -3.68
C THR A 44 19.36 29.24 -2.22
N PHE A 45 18.17 28.69 -1.95
CA PHE A 45 17.74 28.33 -0.60
C PHE A 45 18.73 27.37 0.08
N PHE A 46 19.38 26.48 -0.69
CA PHE A 46 20.35 25.51 -0.18
C PHE A 46 21.80 26.00 -0.25
N HIS A 47 22.06 27.27 -0.57
CA HIS A 47 23.42 27.78 -0.82
C HIS A 47 24.35 27.64 0.40
N GLY A 48 23.79 27.76 1.62
CA GLY A 48 24.53 27.63 2.88
C GLY A 48 24.95 26.21 3.22
N TRP A 49 24.35 25.19 2.59
CA TRP A 49 24.59 23.78 2.95
C TRP A 49 25.99 23.32 2.57
N GLN A 50 26.57 23.85 1.49
CA GLN A 50 27.92 23.49 1.04
C GLN A 50 29.00 23.75 2.12
N ASP A 51 28.80 24.74 2.99
CA ASP A 51 29.74 25.06 4.07
C ASP A 51 29.54 24.18 5.32
N ARG A 52 28.46 23.38 5.36
CA ARG A 52 28.08 22.55 6.51
C ARG A 52 28.26 21.05 6.25
N VAL A 53 28.45 20.64 5.01
CA VAL A 53 28.75 19.25 4.64
C VAL A 53 30.26 18.96 4.77
N PRO A 54 30.66 17.68 4.91
CA PRO A 54 32.07 17.28 4.86
C PRO A 54 32.77 17.72 3.57
N ALA A 55 34.09 17.89 3.62
CA ALA A 55 34.88 18.40 2.49
C ALA A 55 34.78 17.56 1.20
N GLY A 56 34.52 16.25 1.32
CA GLY A 56 34.30 15.34 0.20
C GLY A 56 32.90 15.36 -0.41
N THR A 57 31.97 16.17 0.12
CA THR A 57 30.58 16.22 -0.34
C THR A 57 30.33 17.44 -1.23
N GLU A 58 29.86 17.19 -2.45
CA GLU A 58 29.39 18.24 -3.36
C GLU A 58 27.88 18.44 -3.16
N VAL A 59 27.45 19.69 -2.97
CA VAL A 59 26.04 20.06 -2.89
C VAL A 59 25.60 20.73 -4.19
N GLY A 60 24.58 20.14 -4.82
CA GLY A 60 23.86 20.73 -5.94
C GLY A 60 22.41 21.02 -5.56
N ALA A 61 21.82 22.06 -6.14
CA ALA A 61 20.39 22.33 -5.99
C ALA A 61 19.74 22.51 -7.37
N VAL A 62 18.55 21.93 -7.54
CA VAL A 62 17.84 21.93 -8.82
C VAL A 62 17.25 23.32 -9.11
N CYS A 63 17.57 23.86 -10.29
CA CYS A 63 17.05 25.13 -10.80
C CYS A 63 15.87 24.88 -11.75
N TYR A 64 14.65 24.90 -11.21
CA TYR A 64 13.44 24.78 -12.01
C TYR A 64 13.27 25.95 -13.01
N PRO A 65 12.58 25.75 -14.16
CA PRO A 65 12.25 26.83 -15.09
C PRO A 65 11.41 27.95 -14.44
N GLY A 66 11.49 29.14 -15.02
CA GLY A 66 10.70 30.30 -14.58
C GLY A 66 11.24 31.03 -13.36
N ARG A 67 12.43 30.69 -12.86
CA ARG A 67 13.06 31.39 -11.73
C ARG A 67 14.58 31.47 -11.86
N GLN A 68 15.20 32.37 -11.10
CA GLN A 68 16.66 32.58 -11.07
C GLN A 68 17.26 32.82 -12.47
N ASN A 69 18.32 32.10 -12.84
CA ASN A 69 18.98 32.20 -14.16
C ASN A 69 18.12 31.64 -15.32
N ARG A 70 16.93 31.10 -15.02
CA ARG A 70 15.95 30.58 -15.97
C ARG A 70 14.61 31.34 -15.92
N ILE A 71 14.61 32.58 -15.41
CA ILE A 71 13.42 33.44 -15.26
C ILE A 71 12.66 33.69 -16.57
N ALA A 72 13.35 33.66 -17.72
CA ALA A 72 12.76 33.87 -19.03
C ALA A 72 12.10 32.60 -19.62
N GLU A 73 12.33 31.44 -19.01
CA GLU A 73 11.69 30.18 -19.42
C GLU A 73 10.31 30.08 -18.75
N PRO A 74 9.28 29.56 -19.43
CA PRO A 74 7.99 29.33 -18.78
C PRO A 74 8.13 28.31 -17.64
N PRO A 75 7.48 28.52 -16.48
CA PRO A 75 7.37 27.51 -15.44
C PRO A 75 6.71 26.23 -15.98
N LEU A 76 7.15 25.07 -15.50
CA LEU A 76 6.50 23.79 -15.81
C LEU A 76 5.27 23.60 -14.92
N THR A 77 4.21 23.02 -15.47
CA THR A 77 2.94 22.75 -14.78
C THR A 77 2.64 21.26 -14.64
N SER A 78 3.55 20.40 -15.09
CA SER A 78 3.46 18.94 -15.02
C SER A 78 4.56 18.38 -14.14
N MET A 79 4.19 17.52 -13.18
CA MET A 79 5.16 16.81 -12.33
C MET A 79 6.05 15.91 -13.18
N ASP A 80 5.48 15.25 -14.19
CA ASP A 80 6.22 14.33 -15.06
C ASP A 80 7.29 15.07 -15.88
N ASP A 81 6.94 16.20 -16.49
CA ASP A 81 7.88 17.00 -17.28
C ASP A 81 8.99 17.57 -16.39
N LEU A 82 8.65 18.00 -15.17
CA LEU A 82 9.60 18.53 -14.21
C LEU A 82 10.59 17.44 -13.76
N ALA A 83 10.09 16.26 -13.40
CA ALA A 83 10.90 15.15 -12.96
C ALA A 83 11.72 14.53 -14.11
N ASP A 84 11.19 14.44 -15.32
CA ASP A 84 11.92 13.96 -16.51
C ASP A 84 13.11 14.86 -16.85
N GLN A 85 12.91 16.18 -16.86
CA GLN A 85 13.99 17.11 -17.16
C GLN A 85 15.02 17.19 -16.02
N ALA A 86 14.58 17.12 -14.75
CA ALA A 86 15.49 17.02 -13.63
C ALA A 86 16.32 15.72 -13.67
N HIS A 87 15.68 14.57 -13.93
CA HIS A 87 16.34 13.27 -14.10
C HIS A 87 17.38 13.31 -15.22
N ALA A 88 17.03 13.85 -16.40
CA ALA A 88 17.95 13.99 -17.52
C ALA A 88 19.20 14.81 -17.16
N ALA A 89 19.05 15.85 -16.34
CA ALA A 89 20.16 16.66 -15.85
C ALA A 89 21.06 15.92 -14.84
N LEU A 90 20.51 14.96 -14.07
CA LEU A 90 21.27 14.19 -13.09
C LEU A 90 21.99 12.97 -13.67
N ARG A 91 21.61 12.47 -14.85
CA ARG A 91 22.24 11.30 -15.48
C ARG A 91 23.76 11.39 -15.61
N GLY A 92 24.28 12.60 -15.85
CA GLY A 92 25.72 12.84 -15.94
C GLY A 92 26.47 12.82 -14.61
N LEU A 93 25.77 12.61 -13.48
CA LEU A 93 26.33 12.63 -12.12
C LEU A 93 26.24 11.27 -11.41
N LEU A 94 25.89 10.20 -12.14
CA LEU A 94 25.73 8.83 -11.60
C LEU A 94 27.06 8.07 -11.44
N ASP A 95 28.19 8.69 -11.77
CA ASP A 95 29.55 8.16 -11.59
C ASP A 95 29.99 8.11 -10.12
N ARG A 96 29.29 8.83 -9.23
CA ARG A 96 29.53 8.83 -7.78
C ARG A 96 28.23 8.61 -7.01
N PRO A 97 28.30 8.16 -5.74
CA PRO A 97 27.14 8.05 -4.87
C PRO A 97 26.31 9.34 -4.84
N LEU A 98 25.00 9.19 -4.95
CA LEU A 98 24.03 10.30 -5.03
C LEU A 98 23.04 10.21 -3.87
N ALA A 99 22.83 11.28 -3.13
CA ALA A 99 21.75 11.44 -2.17
C ALA A 99 20.78 12.54 -2.66
N LEU A 100 19.49 12.35 -2.44
CA LEU A 100 18.46 13.31 -2.87
C LEU A 100 17.77 13.88 -1.64
N PHE A 101 17.75 15.19 -1.49
CA PHE A 101 17.00 15.88 -0.43
C PHE A 101 15.91 16.75 -1.03
N GLY A 102 14.67 16.61 -0.60
CA GLY A 102 13.56 17.43 -1.07
C GLY A 102 12.71 17.98 0.06
N HIS A 103 12.30 19.24 -0.05
CA HIS A 103 11.42 19.90 0.90
C HIS A 103 10.10 20.35 0.25
N SER A 104 8.98 20.09 0.92
CA SER A 104 7.62 20.38 0.45
C SER A 104 7.40 19.75 -0.95
N MET A 105 7.02 20.52 -1.97
CA MET A 105 6.96 20.07 -3.38
C MET A 105 8.23 19.31 -3.82
N GLY A 106 9.40 19.78 -3.38
CA GLY A 106 10.68 19.17 -3.73
C GLY A 106 10.84 17.74 -3.20
N ALA A 107 10.16 17.35 -2.12
CA ALA A 107 10.14 15.98 -1.63
C ALA A 107 9.51 15.03 -2.66
N VAL A 108 8.41 15.47 -3.27
CA VAL A 108 7.69 14.71 -4.31
C VAL A 108 8.51 14.66 -5.59
N VAL A 109 9.12 15.78 -6.01
CA VAL A 109 10.01 15.82 -7.19
C VAL A 109 11.23 14.91 -6.98
N ALA A 110 11.85 14.93 -5.79
CA ALA A 110 13.00 14.09 -5.47
C ALA A 110 12.65 12.60 -5.54
N TYR A 111 11.46 12.21 -5.07
CA TYR A 111 10.94 10.85 -5.22
C TYR A 111 10.74 10.47 -6.69
N GLU A 112 10.06 11.31 -7.48
CA GLU A 112 9.81 11.05 -8.89
C GLU A 112 11.10 10.93 -9.72
N VAL A 113 12.14 11.67 -9.34
CA VAL A 113 13.49 11.51 -9.90
C VAL A 113 14.14 10.21 -9.44
N ALA A 114 14.01 9.83 -8.17
CA ALA A 114 14.51 8.54 -7.66
C ALA A 114 13.87 7.35 -8.38
N VAL A 115 12.57 7.42 -8.66
CA VAL A 115 11.84 6.42 -9.46
C VAL A 115 12.43 6.32 -10.87
N ARG A 116 12.63 7.44 -11.56
CA ARG A 116 13.22 7.47 -12.91
C ARG A 116 14.64 6.93 -12.94
N LEU A 117 15.47 7.23 -11.93
CA LEU A 117 16.82 6.65 -11.79
C LEU A 117 16.77 5.12 -11.69
N ALA A 118 15.84 4.59 -10.89
CA ALA A 118 15.70 3.15 -10.70
C ALA A 118 15.18 2.45 -11.97
N GLU A 119 14.10 2.97 -12.57
CA GLU A 119 13.43 2.35 -13.72
C GLU A 119 14.26 2.48 -15.02
N ARG A 120 14.91 3.63 -15.24
CA ARG A 120 15.57 3.93 -16.54
C ARG A 120 17.07 3.68 -16.55
N ASP A 121 17.74 3.85 -15.41
CA ASP A 121 19.21 3.73 -15.32
C ASP A 121 19.66 2.56 -14.42
N GLY A 122 18.74 1.88 -13.73
CA GLY A 122 19.08 0.84 -12.76
C GLY A 122 19.87 1.36 -11.56
N ALA A 123 19.78 2.66 -11.29
CA ALA A 123 20.49 3.35 -10.22
C ALA A 123 19.57 3.68 -9.05
N ALA A 124 20.08 3.63 -7.83
CA ALA A 124 19.36 4.07 -6.63
C ALA A 124 20.19 5.11 -5.88
N PRO A 125 19.56 6.16 -5.33
CA PRO A 125 20.28 7.05 -4.43
C PRO A 125 20.69 6.29 -3.15
N VAL A 126 21.77 6.72 -2.50
CA VAL A 126 22.19 6.13 -1.21
C VAL A 126 21.18 6.42 -0.10
N ALA A 127 20.42 7.50 -0.23
CA ALA A 127 19.29 7.86 0.60
C ALA A 127 18.38 8.84 -0.14
N LEU A 128 17.07 8.71 0.07
CA LEU A 128 16.08 9.73 -0.26
C LEU A 128 15.64 10.41 1.04
N LEU A 129 15.87 11.71 1.15
CA LEU A 129 15.60 12.52 2.33
C LEU A 129 14.44 13.47 2.02
N VAL A 130 13.30 13.27 2.68
CA VAL A 130 12.04 13.95 2.37
C VAL A 130 11.59 14.81 3.55
N SER A 131 11.10 16.02 3.28
CA SER A 131 10.82 16.99 4.33
C SER A 131 9.51 17.74 4.08
N GLY A 132 8.63 17.83 5.08
CA GLY A 132 7.48 18.74 5.07
C GLY A 132 6.44 18.46 3.97
N HIS A 133 6.28 17.22 3.54
CA HIS A 133 5.19 16.81 2.64
C HIS A 133 4.91 15.32 2.82
N GLY A 134 3.64 14.91 2.74
CA GLY A 134 3.27 13.50 2.72
C GLY A 134 3.77 12.76 1.48
N ALA A 135 3.63 11.43 1.47
CA ALA A 135 4.05 10.61 0.33
C ALA A 135 3.23 10.94 -0.93
N PRO A 136 3.79 10.70 -2.13
CA PRO A 136 3.18 11.10 -3.40
C PRO A 136 1.75 10.60 -3.64
N TYR A 137 1.41 9.41 -3.14
CA TYR A 137 0.03 8.88 -3.25
C TYR A 137 -1.00 9.71 -2.46
N LEU A 138 -0.57 10.53 -1.49
CA LEU A 138 -1.44 11.48 -0.79
C LEU A 138 -1.69 12.75 -1.62
N CYS A 139 -0.85 13.09 -2.59
CA CYS A 139 -1.15 14.20 -3.50
C CYS A 139 -2.42 13.94 -4.32
N ALA A 140 -2.81 12.66 -4.48
CA ALA A 140 -4.05 12.25 -5.11
C ALA A 140 -5.32 12.79 -4.42
N ALA A 141 -5.17 13.20 -3.16
CA ALA A 141 -6.23 13.56 -2.22
C ALA A 141 -6.69 15.02 -2.29
N GLY A 142 -6.00 15.86 -3.06
CA GLY A 142 -6.34 17.29 -3.14
C GLY A 142 -7.65 17.57 -3.89
N PRO A 143 -8.23 18.78 -3.72
CA PRO A 143 -9.40 19.22 -4.47
C PRO A 143 -9.21 19.09 -5.99
N PRO A 144 -10.29 18.95 -6.76
CA PRO A 144 -10.24 18.72 -8.21
C PRO A 144 -9.35 19.75 -8.95
N PRO A 145 -8.67 19.36 -10.05
CA PRO A 145 -7.75 20.25 -10.76
C PRO A 145 -8.38 21.57 -11.23
N ASP A 146 -9.68 21.54 -11.50
CA ASP A 146 -10.54 22.60 -12.04
C ASP A 146 -11.01 23.65 -11.01
N THR A 147 -10.78 23.45 -9.72
CA THR A 147 -10.99 24.52 -8.72
C THR A 147 -9.80 25.49 -8.73
N ALA A 148 -9.94 26.70 -9.26
CA ALA A 148 -8.87 27.70 -9.18
C ALA A 148 -8.58 28.05 -7.71
N ALA A 149 -7.33 27.87 -7.26
CA ALA A 149 -6.90 28.37 -5.96
C ALA A 149 -6.85 29.91 -6.02
N ASP A 150 -7.28 30.56 -4.94
CA ASP A 150 -7.20 32.02 -4.82
C ASP A 150 -5.71 32.42 -4.77
N ASP A 151 -5.34 33.50 -5.46
CA ASP A 151 -3.99 34.06 -5.42
C ASP A 151 -3.53 34.36 -3.99
N ARG A 152 -4.48 34.69 -3.11
CA ARG A 152 -4.21 34.88 -1.68
C ARG A 152 -3.75 33.59 -0.98
N GLU A 153 -4.41 32.47 -1.28
CA GLU A 153 -4.08 31.14 -0.76
C GLU A 153 -2.69 30.68 -1.26
N ILE A 154 -2.36 31.01 -2.50
CA ILE A 154 -1.07 30.72 -3.12
C ILE A 154 0.06 31.59 -2.54
N ALA A 155 -0.20 32.88 -2.31
CA ALA A 155 0.81 33.86 -1.89
C ALA A 155 1.19 33.75 -0.40
N GLU A 156 0.23 33.44 0.47
CA GLU A 156 0.44 33.41 1.93
C GLU A 156 1.58 32.47 2.36
N PRO A 157 1.68 31.21 1.87
CA PRO A 157 2.83 30.35 2.09
C PRO A 157 4.19 30.97 1.71
N ALA A 158 4.27 31.60 0.55
CA ALA A 158 5.51 32.18 0.04
C ALA A 158 5.93 33.40 0.88
N MET A 159 4.97 34.24 1.25
CA MET A 159 5.18 35.38 2.14
C MET A 159 5.54 34.97 3.58
N ALA A 160 5.12 33.80 4.03
CA ALA A 160 5.56 33.23 5.30
C ALA A 160 7.03 32.79 5.24
N ALA A 161 7.44 32.18 4.12
CA ALA A 161 8.80 31.70 3.88
C ALA A 161 9.83 32.82 3.65
N ASP A 162 9.44 33.88 2.92
CA ASP A 162 10.28 35.03 2.61
C ASP A 162 9.62 36.35 3.04
N PRO A 163 10.06 36.96 4.17
CA PRO A 163 9.56 38.24 4.62
C PRO A 163 9.71 39.38 3.59
N ALA A 164 10.67 39.30 2.65
CA ALA A 164 10.86 40.32 1.62
C ALA A 164 9.65 40.41 0.67
N LEU A 165 8.96 39.28 0.42
CA LEU A 165 7.74 39.24 -0.39
C LEU A 165 6.57 39.98 0.26
N ARG A 166 6.52 40.07 1.60
CA ARG A 166 5.48 40.87 2.29
C ARG A 166 5.64 42.37 2.07
N GLY A 167 6.88 42.83 1.95
CA GLY A 167 7.21 44.25 1.88
C GLY A 167 7.16 44.85 0.48
N SER A 168 7.03 44.04 -0.58
CA SER A 168 7.09 44.52 -1.97
C SER A 168 6.08 43.81 -2.88
N PRO A 169 4.95 44.49 -3.21
CA PRO A 169 3.98 43.99 -4.17
C PRO A 169 4.60 43.67 -5.54
N GLN A 170 5.60 44.44 -5.97
CA GLN A 170 6.27 44.20 -7.26
C GLN A 170 7.09 42.90 -7.25
N LEU A 171 7.72 42.56 -6.12
CA LEU A 171 8.39 41.26 -5.98
C LEU A 171 7.38 40.11 -5.94
N LEU A 172 6.24 40.31 -5.28
CA LEU A 172 5.16 39.34 -5.27
C LEU A 172 4.62 39.09 -6.69
N ASP A 173 4.30 40.15 -7.45
CA ASP A 173 3.84 40.05 -8.84
C ASP A 173 4.83 39.29 -9.74
N LEU A 174 6.13 39.46 -9.51
CA LEU A 174 7.18 38.77 -10.24
C LEU A 174 7.21 37.26 -9.95
N VAL A 175 6.91 36.83 -8.72
CA VAL A 175 6.95 35.41 -8.33
C VAL A 175 5.61 34.69 -8.49
N MET A 176 4.49 35.42 -8.57
CA MET A 176 3.16 34.84 -8.71
C MET A 176 3.01 33.84 -9.88
N PRO A 177 3.55 34.08 -11.09
CA PRO A 177 3.49 33.09 -12.17
C PRO A 177 4.11 31.73 -11.79
N VAL A 178 5.20 31.76 -11.04
CA VAL A 178 5.88 30.55 -10.55
C VAL A 178 5.07 29.87 -9.46
N LEU A 179 4.56 30.64 -8.50
CA LEU A 179 3.73 30.10 -7.42
C LEU A 179 2.45 29.44 -7.95
N ARG A 180 1.78 30.10 -8.92
CA ARG A 180 0.61 29.52 -9.60
C ARG A 180 0.95 28.23 -10.33
N ALA A 181 2.08 28.19 -11.03
CA ALA A 181 2.49 26.99 -11.75
C ALA A 181 2.83 25.82 -10.80
N ASP A 182 3.59 26.08 -9.74
CA ASP A 182 3.96 25.06 -8.75
C ASP A 182 2.73 24.55 -7.97
N HIS A 183 1.81 25.44 -7.59
CA HIS A 183 0.53 25.04 -6.99
C HIS A 183 -0.35 24.27 -7.98
N ALA A 184 -0.45 24.71 -9.23
CA ALA A 184 -1.20 23.99 -10.26
C ALA A 184 -0.61 22.60 -10.50
N LEU A 185 0.72 22.48 -10.53
CA LEU A 185 1.44 21.23 -10.65
C LEU A 185 1.10 20.27 -9.49
N LEU A 186 1.22 20.71 -8.24
CA LEU A 186 0.84 19.89 -7.08
C LEU A 186 -0.65 19.53 -7.06
N ARG A 187 -1.53 20.47 -7.41
CA ARG A 187 -2.98 20.25 -7.47
C ARG A 187 -3.39 19.34 -8.62
N ALA A 188 -2.64 19.29 -9.71
CA ALA A 188 -2.88 18.39 -10.84
C ALA A 188 -2.19 17.02 -10.66
N TYR A 189 -1.19 16.93 -9.80
CA TYR A 189 -0.42 15.70 -9.59
C TYR A 189 -1.28 14.63 -8.90
N ARG A 190 -1.65 13.61 -9.70
CA ARG A 190 -2.50 12.47 -9.33
C ARG A 190 -1.83 11.18 -9.80
N PRO A 191 -0.71 10.75 -9.19
CA PRO A 191 0.06 9.60 -9.67
C PRO A 191 -0.80 8.35 -9.63
N VAL A 192 -0.85 7.63 -10.76
CA VAL A 192 -1.53 6.33 -10.85
C VAL A 192 -0.63 5.20 -10.33
N ARG A 193 0.68 5.31 -10.57
CA ARG A 193 1.72 4.42 -10.05
C ARG A 193 2.52 5.15 -8.98
N THR A 194 2.83 4.47 -7.88
CA THR A 194 3.75 4.96 -6.85
C THR A 194 4.69 3.81 -6.45
N PRO A 195 5.68 3.49 -7.32
CA PRO A 195 6.55 2.34 -7.12
C PRO A 195 7.44 2.53 -5.88
N ARG A 196 7.76 1.42 -5.22
CA ARG A 196 8.69 1.43 -4.08
C ARG A 196 10.11 1.58 -4.58
N ILE A 197 10.88 2.51 -4.00
CA ILE A 197 12.31 2.61 -4.27
C ILE A 197 13.10 1.66 -3.35
N THR A 198 14.29 1.25 -3.77
CA THR A 198 15.17 0.38 -2.98
C THR A 198 16.08 1.16 -2.02
N ALA A 199 16.12 2.49 -2.13
CA ALA A 199 16.90 3.36 -1.26
C ALA A 199 16.23 3.55 0.11
N PRO A 200 17.00 3.67 1.21
CA PRO A 200 16.44 4.06 2.50
C PRO A 200 15.81 5.46 2.41
N ILE A 201 14.72 5.66 3.15
CA ILE A 201 14.03 6.95 3.26
C ILE A 201 14.17 7.51 4.67
N VAL A 202 14.58 8.77 4.77
CA VAL A 202 14.49 9.53 6.03
C VAL A 202 13.53 10.69 5.85
N ALA A 203 12.46 10.69 6.64
CA ALA A 203 11.44 11.73 6.65
C ALA A 203 11.71 12.74 7.77
N TYR A 204 11.51 14.02 7.48
CA TYR A 204 11.70 15.12 8.42
C TYR A 204 10.48 16.03 8.51
N ARG A 205 10.09 16.45 9.72
CA ARG A 205 9.05 17.47 9.96
C ARG A 205 9.41 18.46 11.05
N GLY A 206 8.77 19.63 11.00
CA GLY A 206 8.70 20.56 12.12
C GLY A 206 7.66 20.10 13.14
N ALA A 207 7.97 20.23 14.44
CA ALA A 207 7.05 19.89 15.53
C ALA A 207 5.75 20.70 15.45
N ASP A 208 5.85 21.96 15.00
CA ASP A 208 4.77 22.92 14.89
C ASP A 208 4.33 23.13 13.43
N ASP A 209 4.62 22.19 12.53
CA ASP A 209 4.22 22.28 11.12
C ASP A 209 2.73 21.92 10.95
N PRO A 210 1.85 22.91 10.61
CA PRO A 210 0.43 22.64 10.41
C PRO A 210 0.13 21.97 9.07
N ARG A 211 1.13 21.84 8.17
CA ARG A 211 0.97 21.31 6.80
C ARG A 211 1.48 19.89 6.63
N ALA A 212 2.26 19.38 7.58
CA ALA A 212 2.79 18.02 7.56
C ALA A 212 2.66 17.41 8.96
N SER A 213 1.58 16.66 9.14
CA SER A 213 1.35 15.90 10.37
C SER A 213 2.36 14.76 10.50
N GLU A 214 2.43 14.15 11.68
CA GLU A 214 3.28 12.96 11.86
C GLU A 214 2.82 11.80 10.95
N ASP A 215 1.51 11.60 10.83
CA ASP A 215 0.92 10.56 9.99
C ASP A 215 1.24 10.79 8.50
N ASP A 216 1.20 12.05 8.03
CA ASP A 216 1.63 12.41 6.68
C ASP A 216 3.07 11.99 6.43
N MET A 217 3.97 12.18 7.40
CA MET A 217 5.36 11.79 7.21
C MET A 217 5.59 10.28 7.33
N TRP A 218 4.84 9.57 8.18
CA TRP A 218 4.88 8.11 8.27
C TRP A 218 4.44 7.41 6.97
N SER A 219 3.61 8.07 6.16
CA SER A 219 3.16 7.58 4.85
C SER A 219 4.32 7.21 3.91
N TRP A 220 5.48 7.87 4.05
CA TRP A 220 6.68 7.59 3.25
C TRP A 220 7.28 6.20 3.49
N ARG A 221 6.97 5.54 4.62
CA ARG A 221 7.41 4.16 4.87
C ARG A 221 6.94 3.20 3.78
N ALA A 222 5.76 3.43 3.21
CA ALA A 222 5.22 2.60 2.14
C ALA A 222 5.99 2.76 0.81
N MET A 223 6.79 3.83 0.65
CA MET A 223 7.49 4.17 -0.59
C MET A 223 8.90 3.57 -0.70
N THR A 224 9.38 2.86 0.33
CA THR A 224 10.70 2.20 0.31
C THR A 224 10.62 0.71 0.60
N GLY A 225 11.44 -0.07 -0.09
CA GLY A 225 11.76 -1.46 0.21
C GLY A 225 12.82 -1.65 1.30
N ALA A 226 13.46 -0.57 1.73
CA ALA A 226 14.57 -0.53 2.68
C ALA A 226 14.17 0.13 4.02
N ALA A 227 15.15 0.59 4.79
CA ALA A 227 14.91 1.22 6.08
C ALA A 227 14.17 2.56 5.94
N PHE A 228 13.27 2.82 6.89
CA PHE A 228 12.56 4.09 7.04
C PHE A 228 12.82 4.69 8.43
N ARG A 229 13.08 5.99 8.50
CA ARG A 229 13.22 6.75 9.76
C ARG A 229 12.46 8.07 9.69
N LEU A 230 11.72 8.41 10.74
CA LEU A 230 11.09 9.73 10.91
C LEU A 230 11.84 10.56 11.96
N ARG A 231 12.08 11.83 11.65
CA ARG A 231 12.73 12.82 12.54
C ARG A 231 11.84 14.05 12.69
N THR A 232 11.56 14.43 13.92
CA THR A 232 10.83 15.66 14.26
C THR A 232 11.81 16.67 14.85
N LEU A 233 11.85 17.88 14.28
CA LEU A 233 12.73 18.98 14.68
C LEU A 233 11.89 20.17 15.20
N PRO A 234 12.43 21.03 16.07
CA PRO A 234 11.74 22.26 16.50
C PRO A 234 11.41 23.17 15.31
N GLY A 235 10.25 23.82 15.34
CA GLY A 235 9.86 24.82 14.35
C GLY A 235 8.67 24.42 13.47
N ASN A 236 8.30 25.35 12.59
CA ASN A 236 7.16 25.24 11.68
C ASN A 236 7.54 24.55 10.35
N HIS A 237 6.72 24.70 9.30
CA HIS A 237 6.99 24.14 7.97
C HIS A 237 8.40 24.44 7.42
N PHE A 238 8.93 25.64 7.69
CA PHE A 238 10.25 26.07 7.23
C PHE A 238 11.34 25.95 8.30
N TYR A 239 11.21 25.00 9.25
CA TYR A 239 12.20 24.71 10.28
C TYR A 239 13.62 24.50 9.72
N LEU A 240 13.77 24.05 8.47
CA LEU A 240 15.07 23.82 7.85
C LEU A 240 15.93 25.10 7.73
N ALA A 241 15.33 26.29 7.79
CA ALA A 241 16.07 27.55 7.83
C ALA A 241 16.64 27.85 9.23
N THR A 242 15.92 27.49 10.29
CA THR A 242 16.34 27.72 11.69
C THR A 242 17.23 26.59 12.21
N GLU A 243 16.94 25.35 11.81
CA GLU A 243 17.62 24.13 12.25
C GLU A 243 18.65 23.61 11.22
N GLU A 244 19.12 24.48 10.31
CA GLU A 244 19.95 24.08 9.16
C GLU A 244 21.17 23.23 9.55
N ALA A 245 21.90 23.65 10.59
CA ALA A 245 23.10 22.94 11.03
C ALA A 245 22.80 21.53 11.55
N GLY A 246 21.77 21.38 12.37
CA GLY A 246 21.33 20.08 12.91
C GLY A 246 20.77 19.17 11.83
N LEU A 247 19.97 19.73 10.92
CA LEU A 247 19.41 19.01 9.78
C LEU A 247 20.51 18.49 8.84
N VAL A 248 21.44 19.35 8.42
CA VAL A 248 22.53 18.92 7.52
C VAL A 248 23.39 17.84 8.17
N ALA A 249 23.67 17.93 9.47
CA ALA A 249 24.39 16.87 10.19
C ALA A 249 23.65 15.52 10.15
N ASP A 250 22.34 15.52 10.40
CA ASP A 250 21.50 14.31 10.34
C ASP A 250 21.39 13.74 8.92
N VAL A 251 21.23 14.60 7.91
CA VAL A 251 21.24 14.24 6.48
C VAL A 251 22.52 13.50 6.14
N MET A 252 23.67 14.03 6.57
CA MET A 252 24.97 13.42 6.30
C MET A 252 25.18 12.11 7.05
N ASP A 253 24.67 11.98 8.26
CA ASP A 253 24.65 10.71 9.01
C ASP A 253 23.83 9.64 8.29
N ALA A 254 22.62 9.99 7.83
CA ALA A 254 21.75 9.11 7.05
C ALA A 254 22.43 8.63 5.76
N CYS A 255 23.16 9.50 5.06
CA CYS A 255 23.89 9.14 3.85
C CYS A 255 25.04 8.14 4.12
N ARG A 256 25.71 8.23 5.27
CA ARG A 256 26.77 7.28 5.68
C ARG A 256 26.20 5.92 6.06
N GLY A 257 25.07 5.91 6.76
CA GLY A 257 24.35 4.67 7.10
C GLY A 257 23.88 3.91 5.86
N GLY A 258 23.47 4.63 4.80
CA GLY A 258 23.14 4.04 3.49
C GLY A 258 24.36 3.53 2.73
N ALA A 259 25.49 4.24 2.78
CA ALA A 259 26.73 3.87 2.07
C ALA A 259 27.41 2.60 2.62
N ASN A 260 27.34 2.36 3.93
CA ASN A 260 27.83 1.11 4.54
C ASN A 260 26.83 -0.07 4.42
N GLY A 261 25.60 0.17 3.96
CA GLY A 261 24.57 -0.86 3.76
C GLY A 261 24.79 -1.72 2.51
N ALA A 262 25.69 -1.34 1.60
CA ALA A 262 26.03 -2.12 0.41
C ALA A 262 26.86 -3.39 0.71
N ALA A 263 27.40 -3.52 1.93
CA ALA A 263 28.13 -4.69 2.40
C ALA A 263 27.70 -5.06 3.82
N GLY A 264 26.44 -5.44 4.00
CA GLY A 264 25.95 -5.82 5.32
C GLY A 264 24.44 -5.77 5.50
N SER A 265 23.66 -6.10 4.47
CA SER A 265 22.38 -6.72 4.77
C SER A 265 22.72 -8.12 5.29
N THR A 266 22.78 -8.27 6.61
CA THR A 266 22.23 -9.50 7.16
C THR A 266 20.78 -9.49 6.71
N ALA A 267 20.55 -10.04 5.53
CA ALA A 267 19.32 -10.71 5.23
C ALA A 267 19.01 -11.47 6.52
N THR A 268 17.91 -11.10 7.17
CA THR A 268 17.18 -12.07 7.94
C THR A 268 16.98 -13.21 6.95
N GLY A 269 17.87 -14.21 7.06
CA GLY A 269 17.83 -15.39 6.22
C GLY A 269 16.41 -15.95 6.29
N PRO A 270 16.00 -16.76 5.30
CA PRO A 270 14.67 -17.36 5.31
C PRO A 270 14.42 -17.88 6.71
N ALA A 271 13.41 -17.32 7.38
CA ALA A 271 13.05 -17.76 8.72
C ALA A 271 12.98 -19.28 8.61
N THR A 272 13.88 -19.98 9.30
CA THR A 272 13.93 -21.44 9.25
C THR A 272 12.49 -21.90 9.44
N ALA A 273 11.96 -22.79 8.59
CA ALA A 273 10.54 -23.16 8.56
C ALA A 273 9.94 -23.49 9.95
N SER A 274 10.81 -23.84 10.91
CA SER A 274 10.58 -23.93 12.36
C SER A 274 9.96 -22.70 13.06
N ALA A 275 10.13 -21.46 12.58
CA ALA A 275 9.67 -20.25 13.27
C ALA A 275 8.25 -19.81 12.89
N VAL A 276 7.76 -20.21 11.71
CA VAL A 276 6.40 -19.91 11.25
C VAL A 276 5.43 -20.96 11.83
N PRO A 277 4.36 -20.55 12.53
CA PRO A 277 3.38 -21.48 13.08
C PRO A 277 2.76 -22.38 12.00
N LEU A 278 2.51 -23.65 12.35
CA LEU A 278 2.02 -24.66 11.41
C LEU A 278 0.73 -24.21 10.68
N PHE A 279 -0.18 -23.55 11.39
CA PHE A 279 -1.50 -23.15 10.87
C PHE A 279 -1.43 -22.03 9.82
N VAL A 280 -0.28 -21.42 9.55
CA VAL A 280 -0.08 -20.42 8.47
C VAL A 280 1.05 -20.80 7.51
N ARG A 281 1.67 -21.96 7.71
CA ARG A 281 2.81 -22.40 6.92
C ARG A 281 2.36 -22.84 5.52
N ARG A 282 3.12 -22.42 4.50
CA ARG A 282 3.02 -22.87 3.11
C ARG A 282 4.17 -23.81 2.77
N SER A 283 4.03 -24.57 1.68
CA SER A 283 5.09 -25.46 1.20
C SER A 283 6.33 -24.66 0.78
N GLY A 284 7.51 -25.23 1.05
CA GLY A 284 8.78 -24.69 0.55
C GLY A 284 9.02 -24.99 -0.93
N ALA A 285 8.32 -25.98 -1.50
CA ALA A 285 8.43 -26.37 -2.90
C ALA A 285 7.47 -25.58 -3.80
N CYS A 286 6.31 -25.19 -3.29
CA CYS A 286 5.31 -24.43 -4.02
C CYS A 286 4.63 -23.42 -3.10
N PRO A 287 4.75 -22.10 -3.34
CA PRO A 287 4.25 -21.08 -2.42
C PRO A 287 2.71 -21.06 -2.31
N PHE A 288 2.00 -21.69 -3.24
CA PHE A 288 0.53 -21.78 -3.24
C PHE A 288 0.00 -22.92 -2.37
N ASP A 289 0.84 -23.93 -2.12
CA ASP A 289 0.41 -25.16 -1.47
C ASP A 289 0.41 -25.04 0.05
N PRO A 290 -0.52 -25.73 0.74
CA PRO A 290 -0.36 -25.99 2.17
C PRO A 290 1.01 -26.63 2.44
N ALA A 291 1.56 -26.40 3.63
CA ALA A 291 2.76 -27.10 4.07
C ALA A 291 2.64 -28.63 3.88
N GLU A 292 3.78 -29.27 3.62
CA GLU A 292 3.89 -30.70 3.25
C GLU A 292 3.24 -31.62 4.30
N ASP A 293 3.27 -31.20 5.56
CA ASP A 293 2.64 -31.90 6.69
C ASP A 293 1.13 -32.11 6.50
N PHE A 294 0.44 -31.20 5.81
CA PHE A 294 -1.03 -31.20 5.77
C PHE A 294 -1.61 -32.39 5.01
N ALA A 295 -0.93 -32.91 3.98
CA ALA A 295 -1.40 -34.12 3.28
C ALA A 295 -1.45 -35.33 4.23
N ARG A 296 -0.37 -35.53 5.00
CA ARG A 296 -0.30 -36.58 6.04
C ARG A 296 -1.31 -36.33 7.15
N LEU A 297 -1.44 -35.09 7.64
CA LEU A 297 -2.41 -34.74 8.68
C LEU A 297 -3.84 -35.06 8.22
N ARG A 298 -4.23 -34.70 6.99
CA ARG A 298 -5.57 -35.05 6.47
C ARG A 298 -5.84 -36.55 6.47
N ALA A 299 -4.83 -37.36 6.13
CA ALA A 299 -4.97 -38.81 6.04
C ALA A 299 -5.00 -39.49 7.42
N GLU A 300 -4.08 -39.13 8.31
CA GLU A 300 -3.80 -39.87 9.54
C GLU A 300 -4.33 -39.20 10.81
N ARG A 301 -4.27 -37.86 10.88
CA ARG A 301 -4.54 -37.07 12.09
C ARG A 301 -5.23 -35.73 11.74
N PRO A 302 -6.50 -35.75 11.31
CA PRO A 302 -7.16 -34.58 10.72
C PRO A 302 -7.48 -33.47 11.75
N VAL A 303 -7.32 -33.76 13.04
CA VAL A 303 -7.49 -32.81 14.15
C VAL A 303 -6.23 -32.86 15.02
N VAL A 304 -5.53 -31.72 15.14
CA VAL A 304 -4.26 -31.61 15.89
C VAL A 304 -4.21 -30.33 16.72
N ARG A 305 -3.36 -30.28 17.74
CA ARG A 305 -3.12 -29.06 18.52
C ARG A 305 -2.23 -28.06 17.78
N THR A 306 -2.51 -26.78 17.98
CA THR A 306 -1.70 -25.65 17.51
C THR A 306 -1.74 -24.52 18.54
N THR A 307 -0.88 -23.52 18.35
CA THR A 307 -0.84 -22.29 19.15
C THR A 307 -1.25 -21.12 18.27
N LEU A 308 -2.18 -20.30 18.73
CA LEU A 308 -2.66 -19.09 18.03
C LEU A 308 -1.63 -17.95 18.16
N PRO A 309 -1.71 -16.87 17.34
CA PRO A 309 -0.84 -15.71 17.49
C PRO A 309 -0.86 -15.09 18.90
N THR A 310 -1.97 -15.22 19.61
CA THR A 310 -2.13 -14.76 21.00
C THR A 310 -1.43 -15.65 22.04
N GLY A 311 -0.83 -16.77 21.64
CA GLY A 311 -0.27 -17.78 22.54
C GLY A 311 -1.29 -18.81 23.05
N ALA A 312 -2.59 -18.61 22.82
CA ALA A 312 -3.62 -19.55 23.24
C ALA A 312 -3.53 -20.88 22.47
N ARG A 313 -3.80 -22.00 23.15
CA ARG A 313 -3.86 -23.33 22.54
C ARG A 313 -5.19 -23.54 21.81
N ALA A 314 -5.14 -24.07 20.60
CA ALA A 314 -6.32 -24.40 19.80
C ALA A 314 -6.20 -25.78 19.15
N TRP A 315 -7.34 -26.34 18.78
CA TRP A 315 -7.47 -27.45 17.86
C TRP A 315 -7.53 -26.94 16.43
N MET A 316 -6.79 -27.58 15.53
CA MET A 316 -6.77 -27.29 14.11
C MET A 316 -7.37 -28.46 13.33
N VAL A 317 -8.43 -28.19 12.58
CA VAL A 317 -9.15 -29.15 11.73
C VAL A 317 -8.68 -29.01 10.29
N THR A 318 -8.24 -30.10 9.65
CA THR A 318 -7.55 -30.04 8.35
C THR A 318 -8.31 -30.69 7.18
N ARG A 319 -9.32 -31.51 7.47
CA ARG A 319 -10.15 -32.25 6.50
C ARG A 319 -11.43 -31.48 6.15
N TYR A 320 -11.89 -31.56 4.89
CA TYR A 320 -13.01 -30.76 4.40
C TYR A 320 -14.31 -31.01 5.17
N ALA A 321 -14.71 -32.27 5.32
CA ALA A 321 -15.99 -32.62 5.93
C ALA A 321 -16.08 -32.15 7.38
N ASP A 322 -15.00 -32.31 8.14
CA ASP A 322 -14.90 -31.89 9.54
C ASP A 322 -14.91 -30.36 9.67
N ALA A 323 -14.09 -29.67 8.88
CA ALA A 323 -14.05 -28.21 8.87
C ALA A 323 -15.41 -27.60 8.49
N ARG A 324 -16.07 -28.15 7.46
CA ARG A 324 -17.42 -27.73 7.05
C ARG A 324 -18.42 -27.90 8.18
N ARG A 325 -18.37 -29.02 8.93
CA ARG A 325 -19.26 -29.28 10.07
C ARG A 325 -19.04 -28.27 11.19
N VAL A 326 -17.79 -27.96 11.54
CA VAL A 326 -17.47 -26.94 12.56
C VAL A 326 -18.04 -25.58 12.16
N ILE A 327 -17.74 -25.13 10.94
CA ILE A 327 -18.16 -23.82 10.44
C ILE A 327 -19.69 -23.69 10.37
N ALA A 328 -20.39 -24.77 10.04
CA ALA A 328 -21.86 -24.78 9.93
C ALA A 328 -22.57 -24.77 11.29
N ASP A 329 -21.92 -25.25 12.36
CA ASP A 329 -22.57 -25.54 13.63
C ASP A 329 -22.36 -24.44 14.68
N GLN A 330 -23.09 -23.33 14.51
CA GLN A 330 -23.05 -22.20 15.44
C GLN A 330 -23.69 -22.50 16.81
N ARG A 331 -24.40 -23.63 16.94
CA ARG A 331 -24.97 -24.08 18.22
C ARG A 331 -23.86 -24.56 19.14
N ARG A 332 -22.90 -25.32 18.61
CA ARG A 332 -21.79 -25.90 19.38
C ARG A 332 -20.52 -25.05 19.34
N PHE A 333 -20.33 -24.26 18.30
CA PHE A 333 -19.13 -23.46 18.10
C PHE A 333 -19.47 -21.97 18.10
N SER A 334 -19.02 -21.24 19.13
CA SER A 334 -19.19 -19.78 19.24
C SER A 334 -18.24 -19.05 18.30
N SER A 335 -18.74 -17.98 17.66
CA SER A 335 -17.94 -17.02 16.87
C SER A 335 -17.37 -15.87 17.72
N ARG A 336 -17.63 -15.84 19.03
CA ARG A 336 -17.21 -14.72 19.91
C ARG A 336 -15.71 -14.70 20.20
N ALA A 337 -14.99 -15.79 19.90
CA ALA A 337 -13.55 -15.86 20.03
C ALA A 337 -12.89 -14.92 19.00
N ALA A 338 -12.69 -13.66 19.39
CA ALA A 338 -12.05 -12.64 18.57
C ALA A 338 -10.52 -12.81 18.58
N VAL A 339 -10.01 -13.93 18.07
CA VAL A 339 -8.55 -14.16 18.01
C VAL A 339 -7.91 -13.54 16.76
N ASN A 340 -8.74 -13.02 15.83
CA ASN A 340 -8.32 -12.52 14.52
C ASN A 340 -8.32 -10.99 14.39
N GLY A 341 -8.45 -10.26 15.50
CA GLY A 341 -8.24 -8.81 15.54
C GLY A 341 -6.80 -8.47 15.97
N PRO A 342 -6.39 -7.20 15.87
CA PRO A 342 -5.06 -6.71 16.28
C PRO A 342 -4.91 -6.66 17.82
N VAL A 343 -5.13 -7.82 18.44
CA VAL A 343 -4.73 -8.27 19.78
C VAL A 343 -5.78 -8.09 20.88
N PRO A 344 -6.43 -9.18 21.34
CA PRO A 344 -6.64 -9.39 22.77
C PRO A 344 -5.33 -9.90 23.41
N PRO A 345 -5.05 -9.54 24.68
CA PRO A 345 -3.86 -9.99 25.40
C PRO A 345 -3.74 -11.52 25.44
N PRO A 346 -2.54 -12.07 25.66
CA PRO A 346 -2.35 -13.49 25.98
C PRO A 346 -3.12 -13.78 27.27
N GLU A 347 -4.32 -14.34 27.11
CA GLU A 347 -5.38 -14.47 28.11
C GLU A 347 -5.89 -13.11 28.63
N PRO A 348 -7.06 -12.60 28.17
CA PRO A 348 -7.73 -11.58 28.95
C PRO A 348 -8.05 -12.18 30.34
N PRO A 349 -7.60 -11.58 31.45
CA PRO A 349 -7.66 -12.17 32.79
C PRO A 349 -9.08 -12.57 33.25
N GLU A 350 -10.12 -12.10 32.55
CA GLU A 350 -11.54 -12.31 32.86
C GLU A 350 -12.38 -12.78 31.64
N GLY A 351 -11.76 -13.26 30.56
CA GLY A 351 -12.44 -13.66 29.31
C GLY A 351 -12.49 -12.55 28.24
N PHE A 352 -12.95 -12.85 27.02
CA PHE A 352 -12.94 -11.86 25.92
C PHE A 352 -13.88 -10.68 26.22
N PRO A 353 -13.45 -9.43 25.94
CA PRO A 353 -14.34 -8.28 26.04
C PRO A 353 -15.56 -8.47 25.13
N PRO A 354 -16.72 -7.86 25.47
CA PRO A 354 -17.89 -7.94 24.62
C PRO A 354 -17.58 -7.46 23.20
N PRO A 355 -18.19 -8.06 22.18
CA PRO A 355 -17.95 -7.67 20.81
C PRO A 355 -18.33 -6.21 20.63
N ARG A 356 -17.45 -5.46 19.96
CA ARG A 356 -17.69 -4.05 19.64
C ARG A 356 -18.97 -3.94 18.79
N PRO A 357 -19.86 -2.97 19.08
CA PRO A 357 -21.04 -2.72 18.25
C PRO A 357 -20.65 -2.61 16.77
N GLY A 358 -21.39 -3.29 15.90
CA GLY A 358 -21.19 -3.32 14.46
C GLY A 358 -20.16 -4.33 13.94
N VAL A 359 -19.27 -4.87 14.80
CA VAL A 359 -18.29 -5.90 14.41
C VAL A 359 -18.93 -7.30 14.42
N PHE A 360 -19.93 -7.46 13.55
CA PHE A 360 -20.85 -8.59 13.49
C PHE A 360 -20.21 -9.94 13.20
N TYR A 361 -18.96 -9.99 12.73
CA TYR A 361 -18.18 -11.21 12.57
C TYR A 361 -18.02 -11.95 13.90
N THR A 362 -18.02 -11.24 15.03
CA THR A 362 -17.91 -11.84 16.37
C THR A 362 -19.26 -12.11 17.04
N TYR A 363 -20.36 -11.81 16.35
CA TYR A 363 -21.71 -11.94 16.92
C TYR A 363 -22.20 -13.39 16.89
N GLU A 364 -23.13 -13.67 17.82
CA GLU A 364 -23.91 -14.91 17.85
C GLU A 364 -25.01 -14.89 16.76
N PRO A 365 -25.63 -16.04 16.42
CA PRO A 365 -26.45 -16.20 15.21
C PRO A 365 -27.58 -15.18 15.02
N GLU A 366 -28.27 -14.78 16.08
CA GLU A 366 -29.40 -13.84 16.00
C GLU A 366 -28.96 -12.43 15.61
N GLU A 367 -28.03 -11.85 16.39
CA GLU A 367 -27.47 -10.52 16.14
C GLU A 367 -26.70 -10.48 14.81
N HIS A 368 -25.92 -11.52 14.53
CA HIS A 368 -25.26 -11.69 13.24
C HIS A 368 -26.27 -11.69 12.10
N GLY A 369 -27.36 -12.45 12.23
CA GLY A 369 -28.42 -12.55 11.24
C GLY A 369 -29.10 -11.21 10.96
N ARG A 370 -29.31 -10.38 11.99
CA ARG A 370 -29.87 -9.02 11.85
C ARG A 370 -28.98 -8.15 10.96
N ILE A 371 -27.71 -7.97 11.33
CA ILE A 371 -26.78 -7.13 10.56
C ILE A 371 -26.53 -7.71 9.17
N ARG A 372 -26.38 -9.03 9.07
CA ARG A 372 -26.15 -9.72 7.80
C ARG A 372 -27.29 -9.50 6.80
N ARG A 373 -28.55 -9.51 7.25
CA ARG A 373 -29.71 -9.25 6.39
C ARG A 373 -29.70 -7.83 5.82
N MET A 374 -29.34 -6.83 6.63
CA MET A 374 -29.23 -5.44 6.19
C MET A 374 -28.13 -5.26 5.13
N LEU A 375 -27.01 -5.98 5.26
CA LEU A 375 -25.86 -5.86 4.36
C LEU A 375 -25.93 -6.71 3.09
N THR A 376 -26.66 -7.83 3.09
CA THR A 376 -26.63 -8.79 1.97
C THR A 376 -26.99 -8.17 0.60
N PRO A 377 -27.99 -7.27 0.48
CA PRO A 377 -28.31 -6.61 -0.79
C PRO A 377 -27.13 -5.85 -1.41
N GLU A 378 -26.34 -5.18 -0.57
CA GLU A 378 -25.20 -4.35 -0.96
C GLU A 378 -23.99 -5.16 -1.48
N PHE A 379 -23.97 -6.47 -1.27
CA PHE A 379 -22.91 -7.37 -1.74
C PHE A 379 -23.46 -8.51 -2.62
N SER A 380 -24.66 -8.32 -3.16
CA SER A 380 -25.30 -9.29 -4.06
C SER A 380 -24.61 -9.38 -5.42
N ALA A 381 -24.85 -10.47 -6.16
CA ALA A 381 -24.38 -10.62 -7.55
C ALA A 381 -24.90 -9.49 -8.46
N GLN A 382 -26.09 -8.96 -8.20
CA GLN A 382 -26.63 -7.80 -8.91
C GLN A 382 -25.80 -6.55 -8.64
N ARG A 383 -25.46 -6.28 -7.36
CA ARG A 383 -24.61 -5.13 -7.02
C ARG A 383 -23.21 -5.27 -7.61
N ALA A 384 -22.63 -6.48 -7.59
CA ALA A 384 -21.35 -6.76 -8.24
C ALA A 384 -21.37 -6.45 -9.76
N ARG A 385 -22.45 -6.79 -10.47
CA ARG A 385 -22.60 -6.44 -11.90
C ARG A 385 -22.70 -4.93 -12.15
N VAL A 386 -23.30 -4.18 -11.23
CA VAL A 386 -23.35 -2.70 -11.31
C VAL A 386 -21.97 -2.08 -11.13
N LEU A 387 -21.14 -2.67 -10.27
CA LEU A 387 -19.77 -2.22 -10.00
C LEU A 387 -18.76 -2.67 -11.07
N GLU A 388 -19.10 -3.68 -11.88
CA GLU A 388 -18.20 -4.26 -12.88
C GLU A 388 -17.60 -3.20 -13.82
N PRO A 389 -18.37 -2.32 -14.50
CA PRO A 389 -17.80 -1.28 -15.38
C PRO A 389 -16.81 -0.35 -14.67
N ARG A 390 -17.03 -0.09 -13.37
CA ARG A 390 -16.12 0.74 -12.56
C ARG A 390 -14.80 0.02 -12.30
N ALA A 391 -14.85 -1.27 -11.99
CA ALA A 391 -13.67 -2.12 -11.84
C ALA A 391 -12.88 -2.20 -13.16
N GLU A 392 -13.56 -2.32 -14.30
CA GLU A 392 -12.94 -2.29 -15.63
C GLU A 392 -12.20 -0.98 -15.87
N THR A 393 -12.85 0.15 -15.61
CA THR A 393 -12.24 1.49 -15.76
C THR A 393 -11.00 1.66 -14.88
N LEU A 394 -11.06 1.19 -13.62
CA LEU A 394 -9.91 1.25 -12.72
C LEU A 394 -8.78 0.35 -13.20
N ALA A 395 -9.08 -0.89 -13.59
CA ALA A 395 -8.10 -1.82 -14.12
C ALA A 395 -7.40 -1.25 -15.38
N ASP A 396 -8.18 -0.72 -16.33
CA ASP A 396 -7.64 -0.17 -17.56
C ASP A 396 -6.80 1.08 -17.31
N ARG A 397 -7.20 1.97 -16.40
CA ARG A 397 -6.40 3.14 -16.00
C ARG A 397 -5.04 2.74 -15.42
N HIS A 398 -5.01 1.72 -14.56
CA HIS A 398 -3.76 1.25 -13.96
C HIS A 398 -2.88 0.52 -14.99
N LEU A 399 -3.46 -0.26 -15.90
CA LEU A 399 -2.74 -0.90 -16.99
C LEU A 399 -2.19 0.11 -18.00
N ASP A 400 -2.93 1.17 -18.33
CA ASP A 400 -2.43 2.28 -19.17
C ASP A 400 -1.19 2.94 -18.55
N ALA A 401 -1.17 3.11 -17.23
CA ALA A 401 -0.04 3.70 -16.53
C ALA A 401 1.19 2.78 -16.50
N ILE A 402 0.96 1.45 -16.35
CA ILE A 402 2.02 0.43 -16.42
C ILE A 402 2.60 0.37 -17.84
N GLU A 403 1.76 0.34 -18.87
CA GLU A 403 2.20 0.33 -20.27
C GLU A 403 2.98 1.59 -20.65
N ARG A 404 2.52 2.77 -20.21
CA ARG A 404 3.19 4.05 -20.49
C ARG A 404 4.59 4.13 -19.86
N ALA A 405 4.74 3.59 -18.64
CA ALA A 405 6.03 3.55 -17.98
C ALA A 405 6.99 2.52 -18.61
N GLY A 406 6.43 1.45 -19.20
CA GLY A 406 7.20 0.33 -19.72
C GLY A 406 7.73 -0.60 -18.62
N PRO A 407 8.38 -1.71 -18.97
CA PRO A 407 8.98 -2.61 -18.01
C PRO A 407 10.26 -2.02 -17.39
N PRO A 408 10.59 -2.35 -16.12
CA PRO A 408 9.86 -3.25 -15.23
C PRO A 408 8.70 -2.56 -14.50
N ALA A 409 7.74 -3.36 -14.01
CA ALA A 409 6.68 -2.89 -13.11
C ALA A 409 6.57 -3.82 -11.88
N ASP A 410 6.00 -3.32 -10.78
CA ASP A 410 5.59 -4.15 -9.66
C ASP A 410 4.06 -4.26 -9.67
N LEU A 411 3.53 -5.41 -10.10
CA LEU A 411 2.08 -5.58 -10.22
C LEU A 411 1.36 -5.47 -8.87
N ILE A 412 2.03 -5.74 -7.75
CA ILE A 412 1.41 -5.56 -6.44
C ILE A 412 1.14 -4.08 -6.18
N ALA A 413 2.17 -3.25 -6.28
CA ALA A 413 2.09 -1.82 -6.03
C ALA A 413 1.29 -1.07 -7.11
N ASP A 414 1.45 -1.45 -8.37
CA ASP A 414 0.96 -0.67 -9.51
C ASP A 414 -0.47 -1.04 -9.93
N PHE A 415 -0.97 -2.22 -9.54
CA PHE A 415 -2.27 -2.74 -9.99
C PHE A 415 -3.08 -3.44 -8.88
N VAL A 416 -2.53 -4.47 -8.23
CA VAL A 416 -3.27 -5.36 -7.32
C VAL A 416 -3.71 -4.69 -6.02
N LEU A 417 -2.87 -3.81 -5.45
CA LEU A 417 -3.27 -3.01 -4.29
C LEU A 417 -4.21 -1.86 -4.67
N PRO A 418 -3.91 -1.02 -5.68
CA PRO A 418 -4.72 0.16 -5.91
C PRO A 418 -6.11 -0.14 -6.50
N VAL A 419 -6.26 -1.09 -7.43
CA VAL A 419 -7.54 -1.31 -8.13
C VAL A 419 -8.65 -1.78 -7.17
N PRO A 420 -8.49 -2.88 -6.41
CA PRO A 420 -9.51 -3.33 -5.46
C PRO A 420 -9.75 -2.34 -4.33
N ARG A 421 -8.69 -1.69 -3.84
CA ARG A 421 -8.79 -0.67 -2.77
C ARG A 421 -9.68 0.48 -3.22
N LEU A 422 -9.41 1.07 -4.37
CA LEU A 422 -10.19 2.22 -4.86
C LEU A 422 -11.66 1.84 -5.08
N LEU A 423 -11.91 0.67 -5.65
CA LEU A 423 -13.27 0.16 -5.85
C LEU A 423 -14.01 -0.02 -4.51
N PHE A 424 -13.35 -0.64 -3.53
CA PHE A 424 -13.95 -0.93 -2.23
C PHE A 424 -14.20 0.32 -1.40
N LEU A 425 -13.27 1.27 -1.41
CA LEU A 425 -13.42 2.54 -0.70
C LEU A 425 -14.60 3.35 -1.28
N GLU A 426 -14.71 3.41 -2.60
CA GLU A 426 -15.85 4.05 -3.29
C GLU A 426 -17.17 3.36 -2.93
N LEU A 427 -17.22 2.03 -2.95
CA LEU A 427 -18.40 1.25 -2.55
C LEU A 427 -18.84 1.56 -1.12
N LEU A 428 -17.90 1.68 -0.18
CA LEU A 428 -18.21 1.94 1.22
C LEU A 428 -18.64 3.40 1.46
N GLY A 429 -18.27 4.32 0.57
CA GLY A 429 -18.51 5.75 0.73
C GLY A 429 -17.33 6.52 1.32
N VAL A 430 -16.15 5.89 1.37
CA VAL A 430 -14.92 6.54 1.80
C VAL A 430 -14.44 7.47 0.67
N PRO A 431 -14.26 8.77 0.94
CA PRO A 431 -13.69 9.69 -0.04
C PRO A 431 -12.30 9.22 -0.49
N LEU A 432 -12.05 9.17 -1.80
CA LEU A 432 -10.80 8.62 -2.35
C LEU A 432 -9.56 9.39 -1.90
N GLN A 433 -9.72 10.65 -1.49
CA GLN A 433 -8.66 11.42 -0.87
C GLN A 433 -8.11 10.79 0.42
N ASP A 434 -8.93 10.06 1.15
CA ASP A 434 -8.53 9.43 2.40
C ASP A 434 -7.90 8.04 2.18
N ALA A 435 -7.90 7.53 0.94
CA ALA A 435 -7.42 6.19 0.61
C ALA A 435 -5.96 5.97 1.03
N GLY A 436 -5.12 7.00 0.87
CA GLY A 436 -3.72 6.94 1.26
C GLY A 436 -3.52 6.97 2.78
N ARG A 437 -4.30 7.79 3.49
CA ARG A 437 -4.30 7.87 4.96
C ARG A 437 -4.68 6.52 5.57
N LEU A 438 -5.74 5.89 5.05
CA LEU A 438 -6.23 4.60 5.55
C LEU A 438 -5.32 3.43 5.19
N HIS A 439 -4.59 3.49 4.07
CA HIS A 439 -3.73 2.39 3.62
C HIS A 439 -2.71 1.96 4.69
N HIS A 440 -2.07 2.92 5.35
CA HIS A 440 -1.07 2.63 6.38
C HIS A 440 -1.69 1.92 7.59
N ASP A 441 -2.76 2.51 8.15
CA ASP A 441 -3.43 1.97 9.33
C ASP A 441 -4.04 0.60 9.04
N LEU A 442 -4.69 0.44 7.88
CA LEU A 442 -5.23 -0.85 7.46
C LEU A 442 -4.10 -1.88 7.30
N ALA A 443 -2.97 -1.54 6.67
CA ALA A 443 -1.86 -2.49 6.55
C ALA A 443 -1.34 -2.98 7.92
N LEU A 444 -1.20 -2.07 8.90
CA LEU A 444 -0.77 -2.42 10.26
C LEU A 444 -1.77 -3.33 10.98
N LEU A 445 -3.07 -3.10 10.80
CA LEU A 445 -4.13 -3.85 11.49
C LEU A 445 -4.31 -5.28 10.96
N HIS A 446 -3.69 -5.63 9.82
CA HIS A 446 -3.72 -6.99 9.27
C HIS A 446 -2.45 -7.81 9.59
N ASP A 447 -1.39 -7.18 10.11
CA ASP A 447 -0.16 -7.86 10.48
C ASP A 447 -0.36 -8.69 11.76
N PHE A 448 -0.03 -9.98 11.72
CA PHE A 448 -0.14 -10.87 12.88
C PHE A 448 1.13 -10.88 13.76
N HIS A 449 2.16 -10.10 13.43
CA HIS A 449 3.28 -9.89 14.33
C HIS A 449 2.87 -9.07 15.57
N PRO A 450 3.49 -9.31 16.73
CA PRO A 450 3.21 -8.56 17.96
C PRO A 450 3.80 -7.15 17.88
N ILE A 451 3.10 -6.23 17.20
CA ILE A 451 3.44 -4.80 17.08
C ILE A 451 2.38 -3.93 17.80
N HIS A 452 2.11 -4.27 19.06
CA HIS A 452 0.93 -3.85 19.82
C HIS A 452 0.71 -2.33 19.91
N GLU A 453 1.75 -1.53 20.16
CA GLU A 453 1.59 -0.08 20.31
C GLU A 453 1.23 0.61 18.98
N ALA A 454 1.89 0.23 17.89
CA ALA A 454 1.62 0.78 16.56
C ALA A 454 0.20 0.40 16.09
N GLN A 455 -0.22 -0.84 16.32
CA GLN A 455 -1.58 -1.31 16.01
C GLN A 455 -2.65 -0.59 16.84
N ALA A 456 -2.41 -0.38 18.13
CA ALA A 456 -3.34 0.36 18.98
C ALA A 456 -3.51 1.82 18.50
N GLY A 457 -2.42 2.46 18.06
CA GLY A 457 -2.47 3.79 17.43
C GLY A 457 -3.29 3.80 16.14
N ALA A 458 -3.02 2.87 15.23
CA ALA A 458 -3.75 2.71 13.97
C ALA A 458 -5.25 2.48 14.20
N PHE A 459 -5.61 1.65 15.18
CA PHE A 459 -7.00 1.38 15.50
C PHE A 459 -7.74 2.64 16.00
N ARG A 460 -7.11 3.45 16.86
CA ARG A 460 -7.71 4.70 17.35
C ARG A 460 -7.95 5.70 16.23
N ARG A 461 -7.00 5.85 15.30
CA ARG A 461 -7.14 6.73 14.14
C ARG A 461 -8.24 6.26 13.19
N LEU A 462 -8.29 4.96 12.92
CA LEU A 462 -9.35 4.37 12.11
C LEU A 462 -10.72 4.57 12.77
N ASP A 463 -10.82 4.39 14.09
CA ASP A 463 -12.07 4.62 14.83
C ASP A 463 -12.57 6.05 14.70
N ALA A 464 -11.69 7.02 14.96
CA ALA A 464 -12.03 8.45 14.85
C ALA A 464 -12.50 8.80 13.43
N TYR A 465 -11.78 8.35 12.41
CA TYR A 465 -12.14 8.56 11.02
C TYR A 465 -13.51 7.96 10.67
N LEU A 466 -13.79 6.75 11.13
CA LEU A 466 -15.06 6.09 10.84
C LEU A 466 -16.25 6.77 11.51
N ARG A 467 -16.06 7.41 12.67
CA ARG A 467 -17.08 8.23 13.31
C ARG A 467 -17.40 9.47 12.46
N GLU A 468 -16.37 10.19 12.00
CA GLU A 468 -16.52 11.34 11.09
C GLU A 468 -17.24 10.93 9.78
N LEU A 469 -16.90 9.75 9.24
CA LEU A 469 -17.54 9.20 8.05
C LEU A 469 -19.03 8.90 8.29
N VAL A 470 -19.36 8.32 9.45
CA VAL A 470 -20.76 8.05 9.83
C VAL A 470 -21.53 9.35 10.03
N GLU A 471 -20.97 10.34 10.71
CA GLU A 471 -21.60 11.67 10.87
C GLU A 471 -21.91 12.30 9.50
N THR A 472 -20.97 12.19 8.57
CA THR A 472 -21.16 12.67 7.19
C THR A 472 -22.29 11.91 6.49
N ALA A 473 -22.29 10.57 6.57
CA ALA A 473 -23.33 9.73 5.98
C ALA A 473 -24.72 9.97 6.61
N ARG A 474 -24.78 10.32 7.90
CA ARG A 474 -26.02 10.73 8.59
C ARG A 474 -26.56 12.05 8.08
N ALA A 475 -25.69 13.04 7.93
CA ALA A 475 -26.06 14.36 7.47
C ALA A 475 -26.46 14.36 5.99
N THR A 476 -25.70 13.64 5.16
CA THR A 476 -25.90 13.56 3.70
C THR A 476 -25.67 12.12 3.21
N PRO A 477 -26.69 11.25 3.26
CA PRO A 477 -26.58 9.87 2.77
C PRO A 477 -26.25 9.85 1.26
N GLY A 478 -25.16 9.17 0.89
CA GLY A 478 -24.77 8.96 -0.51
C GLY A 478 -25.29 7.63 -1.10
N ASP A 479 -25.11 7.43 -2.41
CA ASP A 479 -25.31 6.13 -3.08
C ASP A 479 -24.10 5.21 -2.85
N ASN A 480 -23.92 4.82 -1.60
CA ASN A 480 -22.87 3.92 -1.13
C ASN A 480 -23.42 3.08 0.03
N VAL A 481 -22.66 2.07 0.47
CA VAL A 481 -23.13 1.13 1.50
C VAL A 481 -23.56 1.86 2.78
N LEU A 482 -22.78 2.82 3.27
CA LEU A 482 -23.14 3.54 4.50
C LEU A 482 -24.37 4.43 4.32
N GLY A 483 -24.45 5.17 3.21
CA GLY A 483 -25.62 6.00 2.91
C GLY A 483 -26.91 5.18 2.75
N HIS A 484 -26.83 4.02 2.10
CA HIS A 484 -27.97 3.10 1.95
C HIS A 484 -28.41 2.49 3.28
N LEU A 485 -27.46 2.08 4.13
CA LEU A 485 -27.77 1.61 5.48
C LEU A 485 -28.42 2.71 6.32
N VAL A 486 -27.92 3.95 6.24
CA VAL A 486 -28.53 5.09 6.93
C VAL A 486 -29.95 5.36 6.41
N ALA A 487 -30.15 5.33 5.08
CA ALA A 487 -31.45 5.59 4.48
C ALA A 487 -32.49 4.52 4.81
N ALA A 488 -32.11 3.24 4.78
CA ALA A 488 -33.03 2.11 4.99
C ALA A 488 -33.20 1.72 6.46
N HIS A 489 -32.13 1.80 7.26
CA HIS A 489 -32.05 1.23 8.61
C HIS A 489 -31.54 2.24 9.66
N GLY A 490 -31.46 3.52 9.33
CA GLY A 490 -30.84 4.53 10.20
C GLY A 490 -31.44 4.63 11.60
N ALA A 491 -32.74 4.38 11.77
CA ALA A 491 -33.38 4.38 13.09
C ALA A 491 -33.09 3.11 13.91
N GLU A 492 -32.67 2.02 13.27
CA GLU A 492 -32.38 0.72 13.88
C GLU A 492 -30.89 0.54 14.24
N LEU A 493 -30.03 1.41 13.71
CA LEU A 493 -28.58 1.34 13.88
C LEU A 493 -28.09 2.56 14.65
N SER A 494 -27.35 2.32 15.72
CA SER A 494 -26.58 3.37 16.39
C SER A 494 -25.37 3.80 15.55
N ASP A 495 -24.81 4.97 15.85
CA ASP A 495 -23.61 5.46 15.15
C ASP A 495 -22.39 4.58 15.46
N ASP A 496 -22.31 4.03 16.67
CA ASP A 496 -21.29 3.03 17.03
C ASP A 496 -21.41 1.74 16.21
N GLU A 497 -22.63 1.26 15.97
CA GLU A 497 -22.87 0.10 15.11
C GLU A 497 -22.52 0.38 13.64
N LEU A 498 -22.89 1.55 13.11
CA LEU A 498 -22.51 1.93 11.75
C LEU A 498 -20.98 2.03 11.61
N ALA A 499 -20.29 2.65 12.57
CA ALA A 499 -18.84 2.75 12.56
C ALA A 499 -18.18 1.38 12.68
N GLY A 500 -18.72 0.47 13.51
CA GLY A 500 -18.23 -0.90 13.61
C GLY A 500 -18.47 -1.73 12.35
N ILE A 501 -19.62 -1.56 11.68
CA ILE A 501 -19.90 -2.18 10.37
C ILE A 501 -18.87 -1.69 9.35
N ALA A 502 -18.66 -0.37 9.25
CA ALA A 502 -17.67 0.23 8.36
C ALA A 502 -16.26 -0.30 8.63
N CYS A 503 -15.86 -0.38 9.90
CA CYS A 503 -14.57 -0.93 10.33
C CYS A 503 -14.39 -2.37 9.88
N GLN A 504 -15.39 -3.23 10.14
CA GLN A 504 -15.32 -4.62 9.75
C GLN A 504 -15.27 -4.80 8.22
N LEU A 505 -16.05 -4.01 7.48
CA LEU A 505 -16.05 -4.06 6.02
C LEU A 505 -14.67 -3.63 5.48
N LEU A 506 -14.09 -2.53 5.96
CA LEU A 506 -12.73 -2.09 5.59
C LEU A 506 -11.68 -3.15 5.85
N LEU A 507 -11.65 -3.74 7.05
CA LEU A 507 -10.67 -4.78 7.37
C LEU A 507 -10.88 -6.00 6.46
N ALA A 508 -12.11 -6.53 6.36
CA ALA A 508 -12.37 -7.72 5.57
C ALA A 508 -12.07 -7.55 4.06
N GLY A 509 -12.35 -6.36 3.50
CA GLY A 509 -12.23 -6.06 2.08
C GLY A 509 -10.83 -5.62 1.63
N TYR A 510 -9.89 -5.37 2.56
CA TYR A 510 -8.62 -4.76 2.22
C TYR A 510 -7.54 -5.77 1.79
N ALA A 511 -7.13 -6.66 2.69
CA ALA A 511 -5.99 -7.56 2.43
C ALA A 511 -6.37 -8.80 1.59
N THR A 512 -7.61 -9.29 1.73
CA THR A 512 -8.03 -10.59 1.18
C THR A 512 -8.08 -10.61 -0.34
N ILE A 513 -8.65 -9.59 -0.96
CA ILE A 513 -8.72 -9.49 -2.41
C ILE A 513 -7.35 -9.21 -3.03
N ALA A 514 -6.54 -8.35 -2.40
CA ALA A 514 -5.17 -8.08 -2.85
C ALA A 514 -4.33 -9.36 -2.84
N GLY A 515 -4.40 -10.15 -1.76
CA GLY A 515 -3.73 -11.46 -1.69
C GLY A 515 -4.23 -12.42 -2.78
N THR A 516 -5.55 -12.52 -2.97
CA THR A 516 -6.15 -13.43 -3.97
C THR A 516 -5.75 -13.05 -5.39
N LEU A 517 -5.90 -11.78 -5.77
CA LEU A 517 -5.56 -11.28 -7.09
C LEU A 517 -4.05 -11.35 -7.35
N GLY A 518 -3.22 -10.95 -6.39
CA GLY A 518 -1.76 -11.01 -6.51
C GLY A 518 -1.23 -12.42 -6.69
N LEU A 519 -1.70 -13.38 -5.88
CA LEU A 519 -1.31 -14.78 -6.02
C LEU A 519 -1.92 -15.45 -7.26
N SER A 520 -3.09 -14.99 -7.74
CA SER A 520 -3.66 -15.45 -9.01
C SER A 520 -2.76 -15.09 -10.18
N LEU A 521 -2.29 -13.83 -10.23
CA LEU A 521 -1.36 -13.37 -11.26
C LEU A 521 -0.04 -14.13 -11.17
N LEU A 522 0.54 -14.28 -9.97
CA LEU A 522 1.77 -15.05 -9.78
C LEU A 522 1.61 -16.51 -10.23
N ALA A 523 0.52 -17.19 -9.85
CA ALA A 523 0.29 -18.58 -10.25
C ALA A 523 0.19 -18.75 -11.77
N LEU A 524 -0.48 -17.81 -12.46
CA LEU A 524 -0.59 -17.82 -13.92
C LEU A 524 0.73 -17.43 -14.61
N ILE A 525 1.52 -16.52 -14.03
CA ILE A 525 2.87 -16.22 -14.53
C ILE A 525 3.79 -17.46 -14.47
N LEU A 526 3.65 -18.28 -13.42
CA LEU A 526 4.43 -19.50 -13.25
C LEU A 526 3.89 -20.71 -14.04
N ASP A 527 2.66 -20.64 -14.55
CA ASP A 527 2.06 -21.66 -15.42
C ASP A 527 1.56 -21.04 -16.74
N PRO A 528 2.44 -20.93 -17.76
CA PRO A 528 2.10 -20.35 -19.05
C PRO A 528 0.91 -21.03 -19.74
N VAL A 529 0.70 -22.34 -19.54
CA VAL A 529 -0.41 -23.06 -20.17
C VAL A 529 -1.74 -22.57 -19.60
N GLN A 530 -1.83 -22.44 -18.28
CA GLN A 530 -3.02 -21.90 -17.62
C GLN A 530 -3.23 -20.42 -17.99
N ALA A 531 -2.16 -19.63 -18.05
CA ALA A 531 -2.24 -18.23 -18.49
C ALA A 531 -2.76 -18.08 -19.92
N GLU A 532 -2.30 -18.90 -20.87
CA GLU A 532 -2.79 -18.89 -22.25
C GLU A 532 -4.29 -19.20 -22.33
N LEU A 533 -4.78 -20.18 -21.55
CA LEU A 533 -6.20 -20.50 -21.52
C LEU A 533 -7.05 -19.31 -21.05
N VAL A 534 -6.58 -18.56 -20.05
CA VAL A 534 -7.26 -17.34 -19.58
C VAL A 534 -7.16 -16.22 -20.60
N ARG A 535 -5.95 -15.94 -21.10
CA ARG A 535 -5.68 -14.85 -22.05
C ARG A 535 -6.51 -14.99 -23.33
N ASP A 536 -6.59 -16.21 -23.86
CA ASP A 536 -7.27 -16.50 -25.12
C ASP A 536 -8.79 -16.70 -24.93
N GLY A 537 -9.32 -16.54 -23.71
CA GLY A 537 -10.74 -16.70 -23.41
C GLY A 537 -11.25 -18.15 -23.47
N ARG A 538 -10.35 -19.14 -23.41
CA ARG A 538 -10.68 -20.57 -23.38
C ARG A 538 -11.10 -21.05 -21.99
N ALA A 539 -10.68 -20.36 -20.94
CA ALA A 539 -11.18 -20.53 -19.58
C ALA A 539 -12.44 -19.69 -19.37
N ARG A 540 -13.53 -20.30 -18.87
CA ARG A 540 -14.73 -19.53 -18.51
C ARG A 540 -14.42 -18.64 -17.30
N PRO A 541 -14.66 -17.31 -17.33
CA PRO A 541 -14.27 -16.42 -16.25
C PRO A 541 -14.78 -16.83 -14.86
N ASP A 542 -16.04 -17.26 -14.77
CA ASP A 542 -16.63 -17.68 -13.48
C ASP A 542 -15.92 -18.93 -12.91
N ARG A 543 -15.57 -19.91 -13.77
CA ARG A 543 -14.87 -21.13 -13.34
C ARG A 543 -13.42 -20.85 -12.95
N MET A 544 -12.75 -20.02 -13.72
CA MET A 544 -11.40 -19.54 -13.40
C MET A 544 -11.39 -18.85 -12.04
N ALA A 545 -12.32 -17.92 -11.78
CA ALA A 545 -12.38 -17.22 -10.50
C ALA A 545 -12.60 -18.20 -9.32
N GLU A 546 -13.53 -19.15 -9.45
CA GLU A 546 -13.76 -20.16 -8.41
C GLU A 546 -12.54 -21.05 -8.16
N GLU A 547 -11.88 -21.53 -9.23
CA GLU A 547 -10.68 -22.36 -9.07
C GLU A 547 -9.53 -21.58 -8.42
N LEU A 548 -9.30 -20.32 -8.82
CA LEU A 548 -8.27 -19.47 -8.22
C LEU A 548 -8.53 -19.26 -6.72
N ILE A 549 -9.77 -18.96 -6.34
CA ILE A 549 -10.19 -18.80 -4.94
C ILE A 549 -9.95 -20.10 -4.16
N ARG A 550 -10.38 -21.25 -4.71
CA ARG A 550 -10.17 -22.56 -4.07
C ARG A 550 -8.69 -22.89 -3.92
N HIS A 551 -7.94 -22.84 -5.01
CA HIS A 551 -6.58 -23.35 -5.09
C HIS A 551 -5.62 -22.54 -4.21
N LEU A 552 -5.76 -21.21 -4.22
CA LEU A 552 -4.89 -20.31 -3.47
C LEU A 552 -5.28 -20.24 -1.99
N SER A 553 -6.59 -20.20 -1.69
CA SER A 553 -7.14 -20.15 -0.33
C SER A 553 -6.36 -19.18 0.56
N VAL A 554 -6.34 -17.89 0.20
CA VAL A 554 -5.44 -16.92 0.84
C VAL A 554 -5.77 -16.69 2.31
N VAL A 555 -7.04 -16.86 2.68
CA VAL A 555 -7.47 -16.89 4.08
C VAL A 555 -7.21 -18.29 4.64
N THR A 556 -6.28 -18.37 5.60
CA THR A 556 -5.81 -19.69 6.05
C THR A 556 -6.80 -20.41 6.97
N PHE A 557 -7.50 -19.69 7.86
CA PHE A 557 -8.45 -20.32 8.78
C PHE A 557 -9.75 -19.57 9.02
N GLY A 558 -9.88 -18.35 8.50
CA GLY A 558 -11.12 -17.58 8.55
C GLY A 558 -11.43 -17.14 9.98
N LYS A 559 -12.05 -18.03 10.76
CA LYS A 559 -12.50 -17.84 12.15
C LYS A 559 -11.79 -18.78 13.11
N VAL A 560 -11.56 -18.29 14.32
CA VAL A 560 -11.39 -19.14 15.49
C VAL A 560 -12.74 -19.25 16.18
N PHE A 561 -13.13 -20.47 16.51
CA PHE A 561 -14.33 -20.77 17.25
C PHE A 561 -13.98 -21.19 18.68
N GLN A 562 -14.94 -21.07 19.59
CA GLN A 562 -14.85 -21.68 20.91
C GLN A 562 -15.94 -22.76 21.06
N ALA A 563 -15.57 -23.96 21.49
CA ALA A 563 -16.53 -25.01 21.80
C ALA A 563 -17.40 -24.59 23.01
N LYS A 564 -18.72 -24.64 22.86
CA LYS A 564 -19.69 -24.30 23.93
C LYS A 564 -20.02 -25.48 24.83
N GLU A 565 -19.83 -26.69 24.32
CA GLU A 565 -20.04 -27.97 24.99
C GLU A 565 -18.91 -28.93 24.57
N ASP A 566 -18.75 -30.06 25.27
CA ASP A 566 -17.81 -31.10 24.86
C ASP A 566 -18.26 -31.72 23.52
N VAL A 567 -17.33 -31.83 22.57
CA VAL A 567 -17.60 -32.29 21.21
C VAL A 567 -16.48 -33.17 20.66
N THR A 568 -16.83 -34.22 19.92
CA THR A 568 -15.85 -35.05 19.21
C THR A 568 -15.78 -34.67 17.73
N ILE A 569 -14.56 -34.49 17.21
CA ILE A 569 -14.27 -34.26 15.78
C ILE A 569 -13.20 -35.27 15.32
N ALA A 570 -13.52 -36.10 14.31
CA ALA A 570 -12.62 -37.10 13.73
C ALA A 570 -11.75 -37.82 14.79
N ASP A 571 -12.42 -38.35 15.82
CA ASP A 571 -11.86 -39.11 16.96
C ASP A 571 -11.05 -38.31 17.99
N GLN A 572 -11.13 -36.97 17.98
CA GLN A 572 -10.58 -36.11 19.03
C GLN A 572 -11.69 -35.46 19.85
N ASP A 573 -11.62 -35.62 21.17
CA ASP A 573 -12.51 -34.96 22.13
C ASP A 573 -12.01 -33.55 22.42
N ILE A 574 -12.86 -32.57 22.16
CA ILE A 574 -12.65 -31.15 22.37
C ILE A 574 -13.54 -30.73 23.52
N ALA A 575 -12.93 -30.25 24.60
CA ALA A 575 -13.67 -29.83 25.78
C ALA A 575 -14.34 -28.46 25.58
N ALA A 576 -15.44 -28.23 26.30
CA ALA A 576 -16.06 -26.91 26.37
C ALA A 576 -15.03 -25.83 26.77
N GLY A 577 -15.10 -24.68 26.11
CA GLY A 577 -14.17 -23.56 26.30
C GLY A 577 -12.90 -23.62 25.44
N GLU A 578 -12.58 -24.77 24.83
CA GLU A 578 -11.40 -24.89 23.96
C GLU A 578 -11.61 -24.22 22.59
N TYR A 579 -10.51 -23.69 22.04
CA TYR A 579 -10.53 -23.04 20.74
C TYR A 579 -10.37 -24.04 19.60
N VAL A 580 -11.05 -23.76 18.49
CA VAL A 580 -11.02 -24.57 17.27
C VAL A 580 -10.85 -23.65 16.06
N LEU A 581 -9.91 -23.96 15.18
CA LEU A 581 -9.73 -23.30 13.89
C LEU A 581 -9.77 -24.34 12.77
N CYS A 582 -10.22 -23.93 11.58
CA CYS A 582 -10.33 -24.80 10.41
C CYS A 582 -9.31 -24.37 9.36
N HIS A 583 -8.32 -25.22 9.04
CA HIS A 583 -7.28 -24.89 8.06
C HIS A 583 -7.83 -25.03 6.63
N LEU A 584 -8.33 -23.92 6.07
CA LEU A 584 -9.06 -23.86 4.80
C LEU A 584 -8.22 -24.31 3.60
N PRO A 585 -6.93 -23.93 3.44
CA PRO A 585 -6.13 -24.41 2.32
C PRO A 585 -5.99 -25.93 2.32
N SER A 586 -5.83 -26.54 3.50
CA SER A 586 -5.76 -28.00 3.61
C SER A 586 -7.10 -28.64 3.23
N ALA A 587 -8.20 -28.13 3.79
CA ALA A 587 -9.55 -28.63 3.49
C ALA A 587 -9.87 -28.56 1.98
N ASN A 588 -9.38 -27.53 1.28
CA ASN A 588 -9.62 -27.36 -0.16
C ASN A 588 -8.71 -28.22 -1.06
N ARG A 589 -7.76 -28.97 -0.47
CA ARG A 589 -6.92 -30.00 -1.10
C ARG A 589 -7.28 -31.41 -0.63
N ASP A 590 -8.48 -31.60 -0.07
CA ASP A 590 -8.94 -32.90 0.41
C ASP A 590 -9.26 -33.83 -0.78
N PRO A 591 -8.56 -34.97 -0.94
CA PRO A 591 -8.80 -35.88 -2.07
C PRO A 591 -10.20 -36.51 -2.05
N ALA A 592 -10.94 -36.44 -0.93
CA ALA A 592 -12.32 -36.89 -0.87
C ALA A 592 -13.29 -36.01 -1.71
N LEU A 593 -12.86 -34.82 -2.13
CA LEU A 593 -13.65 -33.91 -2.97
C LEU A 593 -13.55 -34.23 -4.46
N ALA A 594 -12.32 -34.42 -4.94
CA ALA A 594 -11.99 -34.77 -6.32
C ALA A 594 -10.49 -35.08 -6.45
N ASP A 595 -10.11 -35.75 -7.54
CA ASP A 595 -8.71 -36.02 -7.87
C ASP A 595 -7.98 -34.77 -8.39
N GLY A 596 -6.66 -34.72 -8.17
CA GLY A 596 -5.77 -33.73 -8.76
C GLY A 596 -6.00 -32.29 -8.25
N LEU A 597 -6.58 -32.11 -7.07
CA LEU A 597 -6.90 -30.79 -6.50
C LEU A 597 -5.67 -29.95 -6.11
N ASP A 598 -4.49 -30.58 -6.07
CA ASP A 598 -3.21 -29.91 -5.86
C ASP A 598 -2.68 -29.16 -7.07
N ARG A 599 -3.26 -29.38 -8.26
CA ARG A 599 -2.91 -28.63 -9.47
C ARG A 599 -3.97 -27.58 -9.76
N LEU A 600 -3.50 -26.38 -10.08
CA LEU A 600 -4.35 -25.33 -10.63
C LEU A 600 -4.87 -25.76 -12.01
N ASP A 601 -6.19 -25.74 -12.19
CA ASP A 601 -6.84 -25.94 -13.49
C ASP A 601 -7.99 -24.96 -13.67
N VAL A 602 -7.75 -23.84 -14.36
CA VAL A 602 -8.73 -22.78 -14.61
C VAL A 602 -9.93 -23.23 -15.43
N THR A 603 -9.89 -24.45 -15.99
CA THR A 603 -10.99 -25.05 -16.77
C THR A 603 -11.82 -26.05 -15.96
N ARG A 604 -11.38 -26.36 -14.73
CA ARG A 604 -12.02 -27.34 -13.84
C ARG A 604 -13.51 -27.03 -13.64
N GLU A 605 -14.31 -28.08 -13.59
CA GLU A 605 -15.69 -27.95 -13.13
C GLU A 605 -15.73 -27.50 -11.66
N PRO A 606 -16.66 -26.62 -11.26
CA PRO A 606 -16.74 -26.11 -9.90
C PRO A 606 -16.75 -27.24 -8.87
N THR A 607 -15.75 -27.22 -7.97
CA THR A 607 -15.60 -28.19 -6.89
C THR A 607 -15.97 -27.52 -5.56
N PRO A 608 -16.72 -28.17 -4.65
CA PRO A 608 -17.02 -27.60 -3.35
C PRO A 608 -15.74 -27.20 -2.59
N HIS A 609 -15.72 -26.01 -2.00
CA HIS A 609 -14.58 -25.52 -1.23
C HIS A 609 -15.02 -24.61 -0.08
N LEU A 610 -14.10 -24.34 0.84
CA LEU A 610 -14.28 -23.53 2.05
C LEU A 610 -13.43 -22.25 2.06
N ALA A 611 -12.76 -21.90 0.95
CA ALA A 611 -11.95 -20.67 0.86
C ALA A 611 -12.73 -19.38 1.23
N LEU A 612 -14.05 -19.39 1.04
CA LEU A 612 -14.97 -18.29 1.40
C LEU A 612 -15.82 -18.61 2.65
N GLY A 613 -15.42 -19.60 3.44
CA GLY A 613 -16.19 -20.13 4.56
C GLY A 613 -17.45 -20.89 4.13
N HIS A 614 -18.38 -21.08 5.06
CA HIS A 614 -19.64 -21.80 4.83
C HIS A 614 -20.73 -21.32 5.81
N GLY A 615 -21.99 -21.66 5.52
CA GLY A 615 -23.12 -21.36 6.40
C GLY A 615 -23.39 -19.87 6.57
N ALA A 616 -23.89 -19.47 7.75
CA ALA A 616 -24.30 -18.10 8.03
C ALA A 616 -23.14 -17.08 7.86
N HIS A 617 -21.90 -17.50 8.10
CA HIS A 617 -20.71 -16.66 7.94
C HIS A 617 -19.98 -16.86 6.60
N HIS A 618 -20.63 -17.46 5.59
CA HIS A 618 -20.09 -17.42 4.23
C HIS A 618 -19.73 -15.98 3.85
N CYS A 619 -18.62 -15.79 3.14
CA CYS A 619 -18.06 -14.47 2.82
C CYS A 619 -19.15 -13.54 2.26
N LEU A 620 -19.25 -12.33 2.83
CA LEU A 620 -20.20 -11.32 2.38
C LEU A 620 -19.80 -10.79 0.99
N GLY A 621 -18.52 -10.50 0.79
CA GLY A 621 -17.97 -9.98 -0.46
C GLY A 621 -17.64 -11.04 -1.52
N ALA A 622 -18.20 -12.25 -1.44
CA ALA A 622 -17.86 -13.34 -2.35
C ALA A 622 -18.11 -12.99 -3.83
N GLU A 623 -19.25 -12.38 -4.13
CA GLU A 623 -19.60 -11.97 -5.50
C GLU A 623 -18.72 -10.82 -6.01
N LEU A 624 -18.31 -9.93 -5.11
CA LEU A 624 -17.39 -8.84 -5.44
C LEU A 624 -16.00 -9.40 -5.80
N ALA A 625 -15.45 -10.29 -4.97
CA ALA A 625 -14.16 -10.92 -5.21
C ALA A 625 -14.14 -11.72 -6.52
N ARG A 626 -15.21 -12.47 -6.82
CA ARG A 626 -15.39 -13.15 -8.11
C ARG A 626 -15.38 -12.16 -9.27
N MET A 627 -16.16 -11.09 -9.17
CA MET A 627 -16.20 -10.04 -10.19
C MET A 627 -14.82 -9.44 -10.44
N GLU A 628 -14.08 -9.10 -9.39
CA GLU A 628 -12.74 -8.51 -9.53
C GLU A 628 -11.76 -9.46 -10.20
N LEU A 629 -11.77 -10.76 -9.88
CA LEU A 629 -10.94 -11.75 -10.56
C LEU A 629 -11.31 -11.92 -12.04
N ARG A 630 -12.61 -11.99 -12.36
CA ARG A 630 -13.11 -12.07 -13.75
C ARG A 630 -12.69 -10.86 -14.58
N VAL A 631 -12.70 -9.67 -13.96
CA VAL A 631 -12.33 -8.41 -14.61
C VAL A 631 -10.83 -8.28 -14.76
N CYS A 632 -10.07 -8.46 -13.68
CA CYS A 632 -8.68 -8.06 -13.60
C CYS A 632 -7.73 -9.08 -14.23
N VAL A 633 -7.89 -10.37 -13.92
CA VAL A 633 -6.92 -11.41 -14.32
C VAL A 633 -6.80 -11.51 -15.86
N PRO A 634 -7.90 -11.63 -16.63
CA PRO A 634 -7.80 -11.70 -18.09
C PRO A 634 -7.34 -10.37 -18.73
N ARG A 635 -7.57 -9.22 -18.08
CA ARG A 635 -7.10 -7.92 -18.59
C ARG A 635 -5.58 -7.82 -18.51
N VAL A 636 -5.00 -8.13 -17.35
CA VAL A 636 -3.54 -8.12 -17.15
C VAL A 636 -2.87 -9.04 -18.18
N LEU A 637 -3.34 -10.29 -18.32
CA LEU A 637 -2.72 -11.26 -19.23
C LEU A 637 -2.87 -10.90 -20.72
N ARG A 638 -3.95 -10.21 -21.12
CA ARG A 638 -4.15 -9.77 -22.51
C ARG A 638 -3.37 -8.51 -22.85
N ARG A 639 -3.29 -7.56 -21.91
CA ARG A 639 -2.64 -6.25 -22.12
C ARG A 639 -1.13 -6.29 -21.96
N LEU A 640 -0.62 -7.22 -21.13
CA LEU A 640 0.80 -7.44 -20.91
C LEU A 640 1.22 -8.80 -21.50
N PRO A 641 1.23 -8.97 -22.84
CA PRO A 641 1.60 -10.25 -23.45
C PRO A 641 3.06 -10.58 -23.15
N GLY A 642 3.38 -11.84 -22.81
CA GLY A 642 4.76 -12.23 -22.45
C GLY A 642 5.13 -11.97 -20.99
N LEU A 643 4.14 -11.62 -20.16
CA LEU A 643 4.31 -11.37 -18.73
C LEU A 643 5.14 -12.46 -18.02
N ARG A 644 6.21 -12.04 -17.36
CA ARG A 644 7.15 -12.91 -16.65
C ARG A 644 7.78 -12.19 -15.46
N LEU A 645 8.25 -12.96 -14.48
CA LEU A 645 9.01 -12.40 -13.36
C LEU A 645 10.35 -11.80 -13.82
N ARG A 646 10.78 -10.75 -13.12
CA ARG A 646 12.11 -10.15 -13.24
C ARG A 646 13.13 -10.75 -12.27
N VAL A 647 12.65 -11.47 -11.27
CA VAL A 647 13.45 -12.16 -10.26
C VAL A 647 13.01 -13.63 -10.18
N PRO A 648 13.89 -14.55 -9.75
CA PRO A 648 13.50 -15.91 -9.40
C PRO A 648 12.37 -15.92 -8.34
N VAL A 649 11.53 -16.95 -8.35
CA VAL A 649 10.39 -17.06 -7.40
C VAL A 649 10.89 -17.12 -5.95
N GLU A 650 12.09 -17.64 -5.74
CA GLU A 650 12.74 -17.78 -4.43
C GLU A 650 13.16 -16.43 -3.82
N GLU A 651 13.30 -15.39 -4.64
CA GLU A 651 13.58 -14.02 -4.18
C GLU A 651 12.31 -13.24 -3.79
N LEU A 652 11.12 -13.77 -4.11
CA LEU A 652 9.86 -13.15 -3.72
C LEU A 652 9.64 -13.27 -2.21
N ARG A 653 9.18 -12.19 -1.60
CA ARG A 653 8.81 -12.14 -0.19
C ARG A 653 7.31 -12.35 -0.03
N PHE A 654 6.95 -13.42 0.68
CA PHE A 654 5.57 -13.73 1.03
C PHE A 654 5.23 -13.25 2.45
N ILE A 655 3.94 -13.05 2.71
CA ILE A 655 3.44 -12.52 3.99
C ILE A 655 2.64 -13.62 4.73
N PRO A 656 3.31 -14.60 5.37
CA PRO A 656 2.63 -15.74 6.02
C PRO A 656 1.87 -15.36 7.30
N LEU A 657 2.35 -14.35 8.03
CA LEU A 657 1.76 -13.86 9.28
C LEU A 657 0.86 -12.66 9.02
N ASN A 658 -0.19 -12.86 8.24
CA ASN A 658 -1.15 -11.84 7.86
C ASN A 658 -2.54 -12.45 7.74
N ALA A 659 -3.59 -11.62 7.86
CA ALA A 659 -4.98 -12.02 7.70
C ALA A 659 -5.28 -12.69 6.35
N ALA A 660 -4.52 -12.33 5.33
CA ALA A 660 -4.51 -13.01 4.04
C ALA A 660 -3.08 -13.27 3.59
N TYR A 661 -2.81 -14.49 3.16
CA TYR A 661 -1.56 -14.87 2.53
C TYR A 661 -1.40 -14.12 1.19
N GLY A 662 -0.20 -13.63 0.92
CA GLY A 662 0.09 -12.83 -0.27
C GLY A 662 1.58 -12.68 -0.50
N VAL A 663 1.91 -11.92 -1.55
CA VAL A 663 3.29 -11.56 -1.93
C VAL A 663 3.46 -10.04 -1.81
N GLU A 664 4.57 -9.57 -1.25
CA GLU A 664 4.81 -8.15 -0.99
C GLU A 664 5.04 -7.33 -2.25
N SER A 665 5.64 -7.94 -3.27
CA SER A 665 6.04 -7.31 -4.52
C SER A 665 6.04 -8.39 -5.60
N LEU A 666 5.61 -8.02 -6.80
CA LEU A 666 5.60 -8.89 -7.98
C LEU A 666 6.31 -8.17 -9.13
N PRO A 667 7.66 -8.13 -9.13
CA PRO A 667 8.43 -7.48 -10.18
C PRO A 667 8.34 -8.25 -11.49
N VAL A 668 7.81 -7.61 -12.53
CA VAL A 668 7.54 -8.21 -13.84
C VAL A 668 8.11 -7.41 -15.00
N ALA A 669 8.23 -8.08 -16.14
CA ALA A 669 8.33 -7.48 -17.46
C ALA A 669 7.42 -8.25 -18.43
N TRP A 670 7.07 -7.63 -19.55
CA TRP A 670 6.25 -8.19 -20.61
C TRP A 670 6.82 -7.80 -21.97
#